data_AF-A0A0Q2M8D6-F1
#
_entry.id   AF-A0A0Q2M8D6-F1
#
_cell.length_a   1.000
_cell.length_b   1.000
_cell.length_c   1.000
_cell.angle_alpha   90.00
_cell.angle_beta   90.00
_cell.angle_gamma   90.00
#
_symmetry.space_group_name_H-M   'P 1'
#
loop_
_entity.id
_entity.type
_entity.pdbx_description
1 polymer ?
#
loop_
_entity_poly.entity_id
_entity_poly.type
_entity_poly.pdbx_seq_one_letter_code
_entity_poly.pdbx_strand_id
1 'polypeptide(L)'
;MRMKTSVIALGLFSSLTLYGCGSDDSEESTTSYSVKAIDGYLNGALVWLDLNENFQLDEGEPSATSQAGGVATLDVDGIEDPSIYPVVVQAIANETIDEDTGNAIITGFTMSAPAGVAQVTPLSTLVHLEVKSGGSADIAAATTKIANQLGINEADVLSDYGTDSGSKTAAFAARNLVSSQSIPESPSELNDAANDTDGTNEVLDNAAEKSATIKTTVESSSEEELENIYLNSAGNLDEDSDGDGFPNADDDFDDDPLEWRDTDQDGTGDNADTDDDDDGVLDADDAFPRNGDETTDTDGDGIGDNADPDIDGDGYLNEDDDFQTNPLEWLDTDDDGTGNNADTDDDGDGVLDTEDDFPLDSSETTDTDGDGIGNEADTDDDGDGVPDVIDGNALDPDVGASDIGQIIAYMAEQTTLYAVYADEDDNDVMRVYSEQLDVNGTMATMTTQTVVKANKTEVDVDIGNSDWLLTSSGWATQSGEYTIDFSNNLLVAYPTDYPDMSYSLSGSITSLVNEVITGSDFDWDEYTDESATFPADSYLIKLGLTPTQDTYYLWDWTPYLHDNLNSDSRNDITALSELIFDTLGASSVSTGEFQGMSIGEDIAVKFVDDSSSKTAQYYTIDWDSGFATLVATGTWSLETVNTESLLLFSVPSTALTAFGDDFDEPTADMLISVYDGAVYIGNHETADVLLEKEDIVLISAAAKEALINAADIPLTQCNEGDSDGTTTVGMTEFEAAIESCLGASPITSEMVSGQNFHRIRGDGSTRDYTFNADGSLTVYKDSVESYTALWTIENNYVKITYEGNTEESWYWALVDYNDTNWSLKFLETYLEDTTPITEIWADTVSLVDVGSCVIEEGLEKTYSDFVATLSAYEQCHEGLPSISTADLDGAELYRVKSNGETRLYTFASDGTATYYKDGVARSRTWSINDEGFIEIRYSDTGIDQYLALLDEPENDELQFAVFAPDDSEIWLTQYTSIDGYPDIEECTTGNSDYDENDDPITTSTYAEYTQYVDDCLTTTGSGAAFSSDFMEQLPRSMNTTYDGEVESYTFNADGATGTYSEGAESFNFSWSVDDELGELIITLNVNGQTYIDNIRIVDSDGVQFSMKVLSRSTELDGTDETSGGDLWTGIYTFE
;
A
#
# COMPACT_ATOMS: atom_id res chain seq x y z
N MET A 1 -2.86 13.49 28.92
CA MET A 1 -3.72 14.27 29.86
C MET A 1 -2.90 14.92 30.99
N ARG A 2 -2.64 16.24 30.89
CA ARG A 2 -2.29 17.23 31.95
C ARG A 2 -0.94 17.23 32.71
N MET A 3 -0.17 18.29 32.43
CA MET A 3 0.35 19.36 33.35
C MET A 3 1.64 19.21 34.21
N LYS A 4 2.64 20.02 33.83
CA LYS A 4 3.32 21.15 34.54
C LYS A 4 3.84 21.02 36.01
N THR A 5 5.11 21.43 36.17
CA THR A 5 5.77 22.20 37.27
C THR A 5 6.11 21.60 38.67
N SER A 6 7.42 21.44 38.91
CA SER A 6 8.28 22.15 39.89
C SER A 6 8.24 21.94 41.44
N VAL A 7 9.37 21.41 41.98
CA VAL A 7 10.19 21.89 43.15
C VAL A 7 9.80 21.45 44.62
N ILE A 8 10.84 21.18 45.48
CA ILE A 8 10.95 21.19 47.00
C ILE A 8 11.11 19.87 47.84
N ALA A 9 12.36 19.55 48.27
CA ALA A 9 13.00 19.53 49.64
C ALA A 9 12.88 18.44 50.78
N LEU A 10 13.69 18.59 51.87
CA LEU A 10 14.97 17.89 52.22
C LEU A 10 15.06 16.60 53.12
N GLY A 11 15.94 15.61 52.79
CA GLY A 11 16.52 14.64 53.77
C GLY A 11 17.02 13.18 53.43
N LEU A 12 18.32 13.03 53.11
CA LEU A 12 19.29 12.03 53.63
C LEU A 12 18.90 10.68 54.35
N PHE A 13 19.62 9.61 53.94
CA PHE A 13 20.08 8.41 54.68
C PHE A 13 19.08 7.33 55.16
N SER A 14 19.25 6.10 54.63
CA SER A 14 19.36 4.92 55.50
C SER A 14 20.39 3.89 55.03
N SER A 15 21.45 3.71 55.81
CA SER A 15 22.12 2.42 55.87
C SER A 15 21.15 1.40 56.47
N LEU A 16 20.84 0.30 55.77
CA LEU A 16 20.28 -0.85 56.49
C LEU A 16 21.35 -1.33 57.49
N THR A 17 21.01 -1.39 58.78
CA THR A 17 19.86 -2.16 59.24
C THR A 17 18.96 -1.50 60.29
N LEU A 18 17.66 -1.46 59.94
CA LEU A 18 16.43 -1.33 60.75
C LEU A 18 15.88 0.06 61.18
N TYR A 19 14.68 0.35 60.64
CA TYR A 19 13.53 1.13 61.19
C TYR A 19 13.54 2.69 61.18
N GLY A 20 12.83 3.32 60.22
CA GLY A 20 11.97 4.51 60.48
C GLY A 20 12.01 5.77 59.56
N CYS A 21 11.16 5.83 58.52
CA CYS A 21 10.32 6.97 58.06
C CYS A 21 10.90 8.42 57.85
N GLY A 22 11.09 8.87 56.58
CA GLY A 22 10.67 10.22 56.07
C GLY A 22 11.65 11.20 55.37
N SER A 23 11.38 11.52 54.08
CA SER A 23 11.63 12.74 53.25
C SER A 23 13.06 13.22 52.94
N ASP A 24 13.32 13.56 51.66
CA ASP A 24 14.58 13.39 50.90
C ASP A 24 14.96 14.64 50.01
N ASP A 25 16.16 14.77 49.37
CA ASP A 25 16.56 16.00 48.59
C ASP A 25 17.70 15.94 47.56
N SER A 26 17.96 17.10 46.92
CA SER A 26 19.12 17.41 46.06
C SER A 26 19.66 18.86 46.16
N GLU A 27 20.99 19.00 46.28
CA GLU A 27 21.79 20.11 45.73
C GLU A 27 22.49 19.56 44.46
N GLU A 28 22.62 20.35 43.40
CA GLU A 28 23.34 19.97 42.16
C GLU A 28 24.86 20.17 42.28
N SER A 29 25.63 19.47 41.44
CA SER A 29 27.10 19.38 41.54
C SER A 29 27.72 19.29 40.15
N THR A 30 28.26 20.41 39.64
CA THR A 30 29.01 20.44 38.37
C THR A 30 30.35 19.70 38.47
N THR A 31 30.88 19.26 37.33
CA THR A 31 32.15 18.52 37.22
C THR A 31 33.18 19.32 36.45
N SER A 32 34.40 19.46 37.01
CA SER A 32 35.47 20.31 36.44
C SER A 32 36.70 19.51 36.01
N TYR A 33 37.32 19.89 34.89
CA TYR A 33 38.63 19.42 34.44
C TYR A 33 39.68 20.53 34.60
N SER A 34 40.96 20.21 34.79
CA SER A 34 42.01 21.23 34.98
C SER A 34 43.32 20.87 34.30
N VAL A 35 43.90 21.87 33.64
CA VAL A 35 45.10 21.78 32.80
C VAL A 35 46.05 22.95 33.09
N LYS A 36 47.24 22.95 32.48
CA LYS A 36 48.18 24.06 32.54
C LYS A 36 48.72 24.48 31.18
N ALA A 37 48.79 25.78 30.95
CA ALA A 37 49.52 26.42 29.85
C ALA A 37 50.96 26.78 30.32
N ILE A 38 51.99 26.29 29.64
CA ILE A 38 53.40 26.50 30.03
C ILE A 38 54.33 26.67 28.81
N ASP A 39 54.82 27.90 28.57
CA ASP A 39 56.15 28.16 28.03
C ASP A 39 57.09 28.60 29.16
N GLY A 40 56.94 29.82 29.69
CA GLY A 40 56.82 30.02 31.15
C GLY A 40 55.35 29.89 31.59
N TYR A 41 54.97 30.15 32.85
CA TYR A 41 53.53 30.10 33.18
C TYR A 41 52.78 31.23 32.48
N LEU A 42 51.88 30.86 31.57
CA LEU A 42 51.10 31.82 30.81
C LEU A 42 49.85 32.22 31.58
N ASN A 43 49.72 33.50 31.92
CA ASN A 43 48.57 34.07 32.61
C ASN A 43 47.82 35.00 31.64
N GLY A 44 46.55 34.72 31.35
CA GLY A 44 45.77 35.41 30.33
C GLY A 44 45.65 34.68 28.98
N ALA A 45 46.10 33.43 28.86
CA ALA A 45 45.96 32.65 27.63
C ALA A 45 44.59 31.95 27.56
N LEU A 46 43.98 31.86 26.38
CA LEU A 46 42.74 31.13 26.16
C LEU A 46 43.01 29.62 26.10
N VAL A 47 42.19 28.80 26.78
CA VAL A 47 42.38 27.35 26.88
C VAL A 47 41.06 26.62 26.69
N TRP A 48 41.04 25.54 25.91
CA TRP A 48 39.82 24.74 25.71
C TRP A 48 40.07 23.25 25.48
N LEU A 49 39.00 22.46 25.63
CA LEU A 49 38.96 21.02 25.37
C LEU A 49 38.38 20.78 23.97
N ASP A 50 39.25 20.39 23.03
CA ASP A 50 38.90 20.15 21.63
C ASP A 50 38.20 18.79 21.51
N LEU A 51 36.88 18.82 21.34
CA LEU A 51 35.99 17.66 21.37
C LEU A 51 35.87 16.96 20.01
N ASN A 52 36.18 17.67 18.91
CA ASN A 52 35.98 17.19 17.54
C ASN A 52 37.29 16.96 16.76
N GLU A 53 38.44 17.27 17.37
CA GLU A 53 39.81 17.20 16.84
C GLU A 53 40.11 18.16 15.67
N ASN A 54 39.51 19.37 15.64
CA ASN A 54 39.77 20.41 14.63
C ASN A 54 40.71 21.54 15.07
N PHE A 55 41.12 21.56 16.35
CA PHE A 55 41.98 22.58 16.96
C PHE A 55 41.46 24.03 16.96
N GLN A 56 40.19 24.28 16.61
CA GLN A 56 39.48 25.55 16.80
C GLN A 56 38.70 25.52 18.12
N LEU A 57 38.25 26.68 18.60
CA LEU A 57 37.28 26.75 19.70
C LEU A 57 35.87 26.84 19.11
N ASP A 58 35.08 25.77 19.26
CA ASP A 58 33.71 25.71 18.75
C ASP A 58 32.63 25.90 19.84
N GLU A 59 31.40 26.21 19.42
CA GLU A 59 30.25 26.32 20.32
C GLU A 59 30.00 24.98 21.06
N GLY A 60 29.93 25.05 22.40
CA GLY A 60 29.74 23.89 23.27
C GLY A 60 31.04 23.22 23.73
N GLU A 61 32.22 23.69 23.30
CA GLU A 61 33.50 23.20 23.83
C GLU A 61 33.87 23.88 25.16
N PRO A 62 34.21 23.11 26.21
CA PRO A 62 34.66 23.66 27.49
C PRO A 62 35.91 24.54 27.37
N SER A 63 35.78 25.83 27.67
CA SER A 63 36.87 26.82 27.62
C SER A 63 37.05 27.59 28.94
N ALA A 64 38.26 28.14 29.15
CA ALA A 64 38.58 29.08 30.23
C ALA A 64 39.90 29.81 29.94
N THR A 65 40.03 31.05 30.45
CA THR A 65 41.32 31.76 30.48
C THR A 65 42.24 31.19 31.56
N SER A 66 43.54 31.04 31.24
CA SER A 66 44.56 30.63 32.20
C SER A 66 44.80 31.71 33.25
N GLN A 67 44.92 31.27 34.50
CA GLN A 67 45.21 32.11 35.65
C GLN A 67 46.67 31.93 36.10
N ALA A 68 47.09 32.75 37.06
CA ALA A 68 48.44 32.74 37.62
C ALA A 68 48.94 31.32 37.98
N GLY A 69 50.16 30.99 37.57
CA GLY A 69 50.70 29.62 37.58
C GLY A 69 50.20 28.73 36.43
N GLY A 70 49.71 29.34 35.34
CA GLY A 70 49.30 28.71 34.08
C GLY A 70 48.00 27.91 34.15
N VAL A 71 47.24 27.95 35.25
CA VAL A 71 46.12 27.01 35.50
C VAL A 71 44.85 27.46 34.80
N ALA A 72 44.28 26.59 33.97
CA ALA A 72 42.91 26.71 33.47
C ALA A 72 42.02 25.59 34.05
N THR A 73 40.78 25.92 34.41
CA THR A 73 39.79 24.96 34.92
C THR A 73 38.53 25.07 34.08
N LEU A 74 38.23 24.00 33.35
CA LEU A 74 37.14 23.90 32.38
C LEU A 74 35.92 23.28 33.07
N ASP A 75 34.72 23.80 32.80
CA ASP A 75 33.47 23.14 33.19
C ASP A 75 33.13 22.06 32.17
N VAL A 76 33.04 20.82 32.62
CA VAL A 76 32.90 19.63 31.78
C VAL A 76 31.65 18.83 32.16
N ASP A 77 30.63 19.51 32.68
CA ASP A 77 29.33 18.87 32.93
C ASP A 77 28.78 18.24 31.64
N GLY A 78 28.17 17.06 31.78
CA GLY A 78 27.76 16.21 30.65
C GLY A 78 28.87 15.39 29.96
N ILE A 79 30.17 15.65 30.20
CA ILE A 79 31.27 14.90 29.57
C ILE A 79 31.72 13.72 30.47
N GLU A 80 31.56 12.47 30.00
CA GLU A 80 31.82 11.27 30.82
C GLU A 80 33.31 11.09 31.20
N ASP A 81 34.24 11.37 30.28
CA ASP A 81 35.68 11.37 30.54
C ASP A 81 36.38 12.45 29.69
N PRO A 82 36.60 13.67 30.21
CA PRO A 82 37.29 14.74 29.48
C PRO A 82 38.75 14.41 29.17
N SER A 83 39.35 13.37 29.80
CA SER A 83 40.77 13.05 29.58
C SER A 83 41.03 12.30 28.27
N ILE A 84 39.99 11.93 27.51
CA ILE A 84 40.14 11.30 26.18
C ILE A 84 40.31 12.31 25.04
N TYR A 85 40.12 13.59 25.31
CA TYR A 85 40.17 14.67 24.30
C TYR A 85 41.51 15.44 24.38
N PRO A 86 42.00 15.96 23.25
CA PRO A 86 43.11 16.91 23.23
C PRO A 86 42.73 18.26 23.89
N VAL A 87 43.75 19.05 24.22
CA VAL A 87 43.59 20.37 24.84
C VAL A 87 44.43 21.36 24.05
N VAL A 88 43.86 22.54 23.76
CA VAL A 88 44.51 23.62 23.01
C VAL A 88 44.65 24.85 23.89
N VAL A 89 45.72 25.63 23.67
CA VAL A 89 46.02 26.90 24.34
C VAL A 89 46.42 27.93 23.29
N GLN A 90 45.83 29.12 23.33
CA GLN A 90 46.22 30.27 22.53
C GLN A 90 46.72 31.40 23.43
N ALA A 91 47.98 31.78 23.24
CA ALA A 91 48.62 32.90 23.92
C ALA A 91 48.51 34.16 23.05
N ILE A 92 47.93 35.22 23.60
CA ILE A 92 47.55 36.44 22.88
C ILE A 92 48.63 37.51 23.05
N ALA A 93 49.02 38.15 21.94
CA ALA A 93 50.05 39.19 21.93
C ALA A 93 49.62 40.43 22.74
N ASN A 94 50.55 41.02 23.49
CA ASN A 94 50.37 42.16 24.40
C ASN A 94 49.40 41.94 25.58
N GLU A 95 48.61 40.87 25.61
CA GLU A 95 47.72 40.51 26.72
C GLU A 95 48.25 39.39 27.62
N THR A 96 48.71 38.28 27.02
CA THR A 96 49.19 37.12 27.78
C THR A 96 50.54 37.47 28.42
N ILE A 97 50.58 37.37 29.75
CA ILE A 97 51.81 37.58 30.53
C ILE A 97 52.53 36.23 30.64
N ASP A 98 53.80 36.21 30.23
CA ASP A 98 54.71 35.14 30.59
C ASP A 98 55.28 35.43 32.00
N GLU A 99 54.94 34.61 32.99
CA GLU A 99 55.43 34.78 34.36
C GLU A 99 56.96 34.62 34.53
N ASP A 100 57.67 34.05 33.54
CA ASP A 100 59.14 33.94 33.60
C ASP A 100 59.83 35.31 33.39
N THR A 101 59.25 36.20 32.58
CA THR A 101 59.72 37.59 32.40
C THR A 101 58.92 38.60 33.23
N GLY A 102 57.62 38.34 33.44
CA GLY A 102 56.66 39.28 34.01
C GLY A 102 56.12 40.30 33.00
N ASN A 103 56.51 40.19 31.73
CA ASN A 103 56.10 41.07 30.65
C ASN A 103 55.00 40.40 29.79
N ALA A 104 54.23 41.21 29.07
CA ALA A 104 53.34 40.69 28.04
C ALA A 104 54.14 40.20 26.82
N ILE A 105 53.72 39.09 26.20
CA ILE A 105 54.40 38.54 25.02
C ILE A 105 54.19 39.43 23.80
N ILE A 106 55.25 39.65 22.99
CA ILE A 106 55.15 40.51 21.79
C ILE A 106 54.50 39.78 20.60
N THR A 107 54.69 38.46 20.51
CA THR A 107 54.15 37.61 19.43
C THR A 107 53.28 36.51 20.05
N GLY A 108 52.05 36.37 19.56
CA GLY A 108 51.13 35.32 19.99
C GLY A 108 51.49 33.94 19.42
N PHE A 109 51.05 32.87 20.09
CA PHE A 109 51.30 31.49 19.65
C PHE A 109 50.26 30.51 20.18
N THR A 110 50.09 29.39 19.47
CA THR A 110 49.10 28.35 19.77
C THR A 110 49.77 27.00 20.02
N MET A 111 49.35 26.33 21.09
CA MET A 111 49.92 25.08 21.58
C MET A 111 48.82 24.03 21.77
N SER A 112 49.19 22.75 21.77
CA SER A 112 48.28 21.68 22.18
C SER A 112 48.97 20.55 22.97
N ALA A 113 48.15 19.72 23.59
CA ALA A 113 48.57 18.46 24.19
C ALA A 113 47.67 17.32 23.70
N PRO A 114 48.23 16.12 23.47
CA PRO A 114 47.44 14.96 23.09
C PRO A 114 46.58 14.48 24.28
N ALA A 115 45.51 13.75 23.97
CA ALA A 115 44.61 13.15 24.94
C ALA A 115 45.33 12.54 26.17
N GLY A 116 44.85 12.92 27.36
CA GLY A 116 45.37 12.48 28.66
C GLY A 116 46.60 13.24 29.18
N VAL A 117 47.11 14.24 28.45
CA VAL A 117 48.23 15.09 28.89
C VAL A 117 47.72 16.46 29.35
N ALA A 118 47.70 16.69 30.66
CA ALA A 118 47.19 17.93 31.26
C ALA A 118 48.18 19.12 31.24
N GLN A 119 49.34 19.00 30.59
CA GLN A 119 50.36 20.05 30.48
C GLN A 119 50.49 20.44 29.01
N VAL A 120 49.98 21.62 28.65
CA VAL A 120 49.99 22.17 27.29
C VAL A 120 51.17 23.12 27.16
N THR A 121 52.09 22.77 26.27
CA THR A 121 53.46 23.31 26.20
C THR A 121 53.97 23.26 24.76
N PRO A 122 55.03 24.00 24.39
CA PRO A 122 55.69 23.84 23.10
C PRO A 122 56.14 22.39 22.85
N LEU A 123 56.59 21.70 23.91
CA LEU A 123 57.08 20.33 23.85
C LEU A 123 55.95 19.29 23.65
N SER A 124 54.81 19.46 24.33
CA SER A 124 53.62 18.63 24.12
C SER A 124 53.01 18.85 22.75
N THR A 125 53.12 20.08 22.21
CA THR A 125 52.62 20.43 20.86
C THR A 125 53.38 19.64 19.80
N LEU A 126 54.72 19.64 19.85
CA LEU A 126 55.52 18.81 18.95
C LEU A 126 55.24 17.31 19.12
N VAL A 127 55.00 16.83 20.33
CA VAL A 127 54.59 15.43 20.57
C VAL A 127 53.20 15.13 19.99
N HIS A 128 52.26 16.06 20.07
CA HIS A 128 50.92 15.92 19.52
C HIS A 128 50.95 15.85 17.99
N LEU A 129 51.63 16.82 17.36
CA LEU A 129 51.85 16.90 15.92
C LEU A 129 52.55 15.65 15.39
N GLU A 130 53.60 15.16 16.07
CA GLU A 130 54.30 13.92 15.71
C GLU A 130 53.40 12.68 15.68
N VAL A 131 52.40 12.59 16.57
CA VAL A 131 51.45 11.47 16.59
C VAL A 131 50.36 11.66 15.52
N LYS A 132 49.76 12.85 15.42
CA LYS A 132 48.63 13.12 14.52
C LYS A 132 49.02 13.11 13.04
N SER A 133 50.18 13.68 12.69
CA SER A 133 50.79 13.58 11.34
C SER A 133 51.26 12.16 10.96
N GLY A 134 51.32 11.23 11.92
CA GLY A 134 51.90 9.90 11.73
C GLY A 134 53.43 9.86 11.69
N GLY A 135 54.12 10.95 12.04
CA GLY A 135 55.58 11.03 12.17
C GLY A 135 56.18 10.10 13.26
N SER A 136 55.36 9.71 14.23
CA SER A 136 55.65 8.79 15.34
C SER A 136 54.46 7.88 15.63
N ALA A 137 54.72 6.64 16.05
CA ALA A 137 53.69 5.60 16.16
C ALA A 137 52.78 5.68 17.40
N ASP A 138 53.25 6.33 18.47
CA ASP A 138 52.52 6.59 19.71
C ASP A 138 53.20 7.73 20.48
N ILE A 139 52.52 8.23 21.53
CA ILE A 139 53.00 9.33 22.38
C ILE A 139 54.38 9.01 22.98
N ALA A 140 54.67 7.76 23.33
CA ALA A 140 55.97 7.40 23.92
C ALA A 140 57.09 7.46 22.87
N ALA A 141 56.85 6.98 21.66
CA ALA A 141 57.79 7.08 20.54
C ALA A 141 58.07 8.55 20.15
N ALA A 142 57.04 9.39 20.11
CA ALA A 142 57.16 10.83 19.89
C ALA A 142 57.97 11.50 21.01
N THR A 143 57.64 11.22 22.28
CA THR A 143 58.36 11.72 23.45
C THR A 143 59.85 11.35 23.41
N THR A 144 60.18 10.09 23.10
CA THR A 144 61.58 9.66 22.90
C THR A 144 62.24 10.44 21.75
N LYS A 145 61.54 10.69 20.64
CA LYS A 145 62.07 11.38 19.45
C LYS A 145 62.43 12.84 19.76
N ILE A 146 61.47 13.60 20.30
CA ILE A 146 61.61 15.01 20.69
C ILE A 146 62.73 15.19 21.75
N ALA A 147 62.74 14.36 22.80
CA ALA A 147 63.81 14.40 23.82
C ALA A 147 65.21 14.23 23.21
N ASN A 148 65.36 13.29 22.26
CA ASN A 148 66.64 13.05 21.59
C ASN A 148 67.02 14.17 20.60
N GLN A 149 66.05 14.85 19.97
CA GLN A 149 66.29 16.01 19.10
C GLN A 149 66.77 17.22 19.89
N LEU A 150 66.13 17.53 21.01
CA LEU A 150 66.41 18.71 21.85
C LEU A 150 67.53 18.50 22.90
N GLY A 151 67.91 17.25 23.19
CA GLY A 151 68.98 16.94 24.16
C GLY A 151 68.54 16.96 25.63
N ILE A 152 67.24 16.92 25.89
CA ILE A 152 66.62 16.95 27.22
C ILE A 152 66.29 15.53 27.73
N ASN A 153 65.92 15.38 29.01
CA ASN A 153 65.49 14.07 29.50
C ASN A 153 64.08 13.74 29.00
N GLU A 154 63.85 12.50 28.61
CA GLU A 154 62.54 12.00 28.14
C GLU A 154 61.41 12.19 29.16
N ALA A 155 61.73 12.16 30.46
CA ALA A 155 60.76 12.40 31.53
C ALA A 155 60.32 13.87 31.67
N ASP A 156 61.04 14.81 31.05
CA ASP A 156 60.81 16.25 31.22
C ASP A 156 59.91 16.82 30.10
N VAL A 157 59.77 16.12 28.96
CA VAL A 157 59.07 16.58 27.74
C VAL A 157 57.58 16.87 27.96
N LEU A 158 56.90 16.05 28.76
CA LEU A 158 55.47 16.19 29.08
C LEU A 158 55.28 16.51 30.59
N SER A 159 56.22 17.27 31.15
CA SER A 159 56.25 17.61 32.58
C SER A 159 55.92 19.08 32.84
N ASP A 160 55.50 19.36 34.07
CA ASP A 160 55.35 20.72 34.61
C ASP A 160 56.74 21.30 34.92
N TYR A 161 57.40 21.86 33.90
CA TYR A 161 58.76 22.42 34.04
C TYR A 161 58.77 23.90 34.46
N GLY A 162 57.63 24.61 34.44
CA GLY A 162 57.48 26.01 34.87
C GLY A 162 57.59 26.25 36.39
N THR A 163 57.93 25.23 37.18
CA THR A 163 58.20 25.42 38.63
C THR A 163 59.67 25.77 38.89
N ASP A 164 59.95 26.45 40.01
CA ASP A 164 61.30 26.58 40.62
C ASP A 164 62.10 25.25 40.71
N SER A 165 61.41 24.12 40.66
CA SER A 165 61.95 22.75 40.75
C SER A 165 61.91 21.96 39.45
N GLY A 166 61.46 22.59 38.36
CA GLY A 166 61.30 22.00 37.03
C GLY A 166 62.62 21.82 36.29
N SER A 167 62.53 21.26 35.09
CA SER A 167 63.71 21.00 34.26
C SER A 167 64.08 22.25 33.47
N LYS A 168 65.11 22.99 33.94
CA LYS A 168 65.64 24.18 33.26
C LYS A 168 66.03 23.95 31.80
N THR A 169 66.44 22.73 31.45
CA THR A 169 66.76 22.38 30.06
C THR A 169 65.52 22.15 29.20
N ALA A 170 64.39 21.73 29.79
CA ALA A 170 63.10 21.65 29.10
C ALA A 170 62.48 23.05 28.93
N ALA A 171 62.50 23.89 29.97
CA ALA A 171 62.08 25.29 29.90
C ALA A 171 62.87 26.07 28.83
N PHE A 172 64.21 25.96 28.85
CA PHE A 172 65.06 26.54 27.80
C PHE A 172 64.67 26.04 26.40
N ALA A 173 64.41 24.74 26.23
CA ALA A 173 64.05 24.18 24.93
C ALA A 173 62.67 24.64 24.45
N ALA A 174 61.69 24.79 25.35
CA ALA A 174 60.36 25.30 25.07
C ALA A 174 60.41 26.77 24.62
N ARG A 175 60.99 27.64 25.46
CA ARG A 175 61.13 29.08 25.20
C ARG A 175 61.83 29.37 23.88
N ASN A 176 62.87 28.59 23.57
CA ASN A 176 63.63 28.76 22.32
C ASN A 176 62.94 28.14 21.09
N LEU A 177 61.88 27.33 21.24
CA LEU A 177 60.98 26.96 20.14
C LEU A 177 59.98 28.10 19.84
N VAL A 178 59.49 28.79 20.88
CA VAL A 178 58.63 29.97 20.75
C VAL A 178 59.40 31.16 20.17
N SER A 179 60.52 31.56 20.78
CA SER A 179 61.33 32.72 20.32
C SER A 179 61.89 32.56 18.90
N SER A 180 62.02 31.32 18.42
CA SER A 180 62.50 31.03 17.07
C SER A 180 61.39 30.80 16.04
N GLN A 181 60.12 31.10 16.39
CA GLN A 181 58.93 30.89 15.58
C GLN A 181 58.88 29.46 15.01
N SER A 182 59.00 28.47 15.90
CA SER A 182 58.93 27.02 15.60
C SER A 182 57.70 26.33 16.21
N ILE A 183 56.73 27.12 16.68
CA ILE A 183 55.43 26.74 17.22
C ILE A 183 54.39 27.57 16.45
N PRO A 184 53.19 27.04 16.14
CA PRO A 184 52.18 27.76 15.36
C PRO A 184 51.80 29.11 15.98
N GLU A 185 51.55 30.12 15.15
CA GLU A 185 51.07 31.45 15.60
C GLU A 185 49.54 31.49 15.76
N SER A 186 48.80 30.52 15.20
CA SER A 186 47.33 30.47 15.26
C SER A 186 46.73 29.05 15.36
N PRO A 187 45.47 28.91 15.80
CA PRO A 187 44.70 27.65 15.74
C PRO A 187 44.62 27.04 14.34
N SER A 188 44.49 27.88 13.32
CA SER A 188 44.45 27.47 11.91
C SER A 188 45.76 26.81 11.47
N GLU A 189 46.91 27.43 11.78
CA GLU A 189 48.23 26.86 11.46
C GLU A 189 48.50 25.57 12.24
N LEU A 190 48.05 25.49 13.50
CA LEU A 190 48.14 24.26 14.30
C LEU A 190 47.34 23.12 13.66
N ASN A 191 46.12 23.39 13.18
CA ASN A 191 45.27 22.41 12.49
C ASN A 191 45.88 21.96 11.15
N ASP A 192 46.40 22.89 10.35
CA ASP A 192 47.10 22.58 9.09
C ASP A 192 48.32 21.68 9.35
N ALA A 193 49.14 22.02 10.35
CA ALA A 193 50.28 21.20 10.75
C ALA A 193 49.84 19.82 11.28
N ALA A 194 48.76 19.73 12.06
CA ALA A 194 48.28 18.46 12.60
C ALA A 194 47.85 17.48 11.50
N ASN A 195 47.27 18.01 10.41
CA ASN A 195 46.75 17.21 9.29
C ASN A 195 47.75 16.97 8.15
N ASP A 196 48.93 17.60 8.16
CA ASP A 196 49.99 17.27 7.22
C ASP A 196 50.60 15.88 7.52
N THR A 197 50.17 14.90 6.72
CA THR A 197 50.57 13.49 6.80
C THR A 197 51.50 13.06 5.66
N ASP A 198 51.93 13.99 4.78
CA ASP A 198 52.75 13.64 3.61
C ASP A 198 54.26 13.52 3.94
N GLY A 199 54.64 14.03 5.12
CA GLY A 199 55.99 14.03 5.65
C GLY A 199 56.77 15.32 5.35
N THR A 200 56.08 16.42 5.03
CA THR A 200 56.67 17.77 4.85
C THR A 200 56.17 18.83 5.83
N ASN A 201 55.60 18.40 6.96
CA ASN A 201 55.09 19.24 8.05
C ASN A 201 56.07 20.36 8.44
N GLU A 202 55.74 21.59 8.06
CA GLU A 202 56.64 22.74 8.12
C GLU A 202 57.00 23.13 9.56
N VAL A 203 56.06 22.99 10.50
CA VAL A 203 56.27 23.24 11.94
C VAL A 203 57.26 22.23 12.53
N LEU A 204 57.07 20.93 12.26
CA LEU A 204 57.98 19.87 12.72
C LEU A 204 59.36 19.97 12.06
N ASP A 205 59.43 20.35 10.77
CA ASP A 205 60.70 20.51 10.05
C ASP A 205 61.47 21.77 10.53
N ASN A 206 60.79 22.89 10.79
CA ASN A 206 61.39 24.11 11.37
C ASN A 206 61.91 23.81 12.79
N ALA A 207 61.08 23.24 13.67
CA ALA A 207 61.48 22.82 15.01
C ALA A 207 62.66 21.84 14.97
N ALA A 208 62.70 20.91 14.00
CA ALA A 208 63.82 19.99 13.81
C ALA A 208 65.10 20.67 13.30
N GLU A 209 65.01 21.73 12.49
CA GLU A 209 66.16 22.56 12.10
C GLU A 209 66.75 23.28 13.31
N LYS A 210 65.92 23.97 14.11
CA LYS A 210 66.36 24.72 15.30
C LYS A 210 66.87 23.80 16.41
N SER A 211 66.26 22.60 16.57
CA SER A 211 66.61 21.59 17.59
C SER A 211 68.12 21.30 17.68
N ALA A 212 68.84 21.32 16.56
CA ALA A 212 70.29 21.07 16.56
C ALA A 212 71.09 22.14 17.32
N THR A 213 70.68 23.41 17.22
CA THR A 213 71.27 24.54 17.96
C THR A 213 70.86 24.49 19.42
N ILE A 214 69.56 24.31 19.70
CA ILE A 214 69.02 24.17 21.08
C ILE A 214 69.78 23.07 21.82
N LYS A 215 69.87 21.87 21.24
CA LYS A 215 70.60 20.72 21.79
C LYS A 215 72.08 21.00 22.02
N THR A 216 72.75 21.64 21.07
CA THR A 216 74.17 21.97 21.22
C THR A 216 74.39 22.93 22.39
N THR A 217 73.47 23.87 22.60
CA THR A 217 73.51 24.84 23.71
C THR A 217 73.23 24.15 25.05
N VAL A 218 72.16 23.33 25.13
CA VAL A 218 71.85 22.48 26.30
C VAL A 218 73.00 21.55 26.69
N GLU A 219 73.70 20.94 25.72
CA GLU A 219 74.84 20.04 25.98
C GLU A 219 76.16 20.78 26.36
N SER A 220 76.26 22.10 26.15
CA SER A 220 77.54 22.83 26.28
C SER A 220 77.55 24.02 27.26
N SER A 221 76.38 24.55 27.63
CA SER A 221 76.21 25.63 28.62
C SER A 221 75.86 25.07 30.01
N SER A 222 76.00 25.89 31.05
CA SER A 222 75.42 25.59 32.37
C SER A 222 73.98 26.11 32.49
N GLU A 223 73.21 25.55 33.43
CA GLU A 223 71.81 25.94 33.67
C GLU A 223 71.63 27.43 34.01
N GLU A 224 72.65 28.10 34.57
CA GLU A 224 72.65 29.56 34.83
C GLU A 224 73.00 30.38 33.56
N GLU A 225 73.64 29.79 32.56
CA GLU A 225 73.96 30.45 31.28
C GLU A 225 72.83 30.32 30.25
N LEU A 226 71.94 29.32 30.41
CA LEU A 226 70.78 29.13 29.53
C LEU A 226 69.71 30.22 29.70
N GLU A 227 69.61 30.84 30.87
CA GLU A 227 68.56 31.81 31.20
C GLU A 227 68.61 33.05 30.27
N ASN A 228 69.80 33.57 29.94
CA ASN A 228 70.01 34.76 29.10
C ASN A 228 70.33 34.44 27.61
N ILE A 229 70.06 33.21 27.14
CA ILE A 229 70.30 32.81 25.74
C ILE A 229 68.97 32.56 25.03
N TYR A 230 68.79 33.23 23.91
CA TYR A 230 67.62 33.11 23.04
C TYR A 230 68.04 32.64 21.64
N LEU A 231 67.09 32.10 20.88
CA LEU A 231 67.23 31.82 19.46
C LEU A 231 66.25 32.72 18.72
N ASN A 232 66.76 33.60 17.86
CA ASN A 232 65.91 34.34 16.93
C ASN A 232 65.34 33.41 15.84
N SER A 233 64.36 33.88 15.08
CA SER A 233 63.70 33.14 13.98
C SER A 233 64.67 32.60 12.92
N ALA A 234 65.82 33.26 12.72
CA ALA A 234 66.89 32.79 11.85
C ALA A 234 67.74 31.62 12.44
N GLY A 235 67.44 31.17 13.66
CA GLY A 235 68.11 30.06 14.35
C GLY A 235 69.51 30.39 14.88
N ASN A 236 69.85 31.66 15.03
CA ASN A 236 71.10 32.11 15.62
C ASN A 236 70.91 32.39 17.11
N LEU A 237 71.97 32.18 17.90
CA LEU A 237 71.97 32.61 19.30
C LEU A 237 71.96 34.13 19.37
N ASP A 238 71.05 34.64 20.19
CA ASP A 238 71.02 36.02 20.66
C ASP A 238 71.26 36.05 22.17
N GLU A 239 71.87 37.14 22.63
CA GLU A 239 72.11 37.40 24.06
C GLU A 239 71.09 38.45 24.52
N ASP A 240 70.63 38.33 25.77
CA ASP A 240 69.96 39.39 26.53
C ASP A 240 71.03 40.06 27.40
N SER A 241 71.32 41.34 27.15
CA SER A 241 72.50 42.05 27.69
C SER A 241 72.32 42.55 29.12
N ASP A 242 71.13 43.03 29.46
CA ASP A 242 70.83 43.68 30.74
C ASP A 242 69.88 42.87 31.64
N GLY A 243 69.22 41.85 31.08
CA GLY A 243 68.49 40.80 31.79
C GLY A 243 67.01 41.09 31.99
N ASP A 244 66.38 41.85 31.08
CA ASP A 244 64.98 42.24 31.18
C ASP A 244 63.99 41.22 30.55
N GLY A 245 64.51 40.27 29.77
CA GLY A 245 63.75 39.20 29.11
C GLY A 245 63.64 39.36 27.59
N PHE A 246 64.01 40.49 27.02
CA PHE A 246 64.06 40.73 25.57
C PHE A 246 65.51 40.60 25.03
N PRO A 247 65.73 39.90 23.91
CA PRO A 247 67.07 39.79 23.32
C PRO A 247 67.44 41.08 22.58
N ASN A 248 68.74 41.43 22.53
CA ASN A 248 69.27 42.68 21.94
C ASN A 248 68.82 43.02 20.50
N ALA A 249 68.26 42.07 19.74
CA ALA A 249 67.78 42.28 18.38
C ALA A 249 66.33 42.81 18.33
N ASP A 250 65.56 42.58 19.41
CA ASP A 250 64.13 42.86 19.54
C ASP A 250 63.85 43.86 20.69
N ASP A 251 64.91 44.50 21.21
CA ASP A 251 64.94 45.51 22.26
C ASP A 251 65.49 46.83 21.69
N ASP A 252 64.69 47.91 21.74
CA ASP A 252 65.07 49.25 21.24
C ASP A 252 66.10 49.96 22.15
N PHE A 253 66.33 49.47 23.38
CA PHE A 253 67.15 50.08 24.43
C PHE A 253 68.14 49.10 25.10
N ASP A 254 68.89 48.32 24.31
CA ASP A 254 69.92 47.26 24.61
C ASP A 254 70.95 47.41 25.78
N ASP A 255 70.84 48.45 26.61
CA ASP A 255 71.69 48.83 27.75
C ASP A 255 70.86 49.32 29.00
N ASP A 256 69.51 49.40 28.95
CA ASP A 256 68.64 49.92 30.05
C ASP A 256 67.41 49.02 30.37
N PRO A 257 67.47 48.16 31.43
CA PRO A 257 66.49 47.08 31.72
C PRO A 257 65.20 47.59 32.39
N LEU A 258 64.71 48.73 31.92
CA LEU A 258 63.48 49.42 32.32
C LEU A 258 62.72 50.00 31.12
N GLU A 259 63.30 49.97 29.91
CA GLU A 259 62.70 50.38 28.64
C GLU A 259 63.11 49.35 27.59
N TRP A 260 62.20 48.96 26.69
CA TRP A 260 62.51 47.99 25.63
C TRP A 260 61.81 48.28 24.28
N ARG A 261 60.90 49.27 24.26
CA ARG A 261 60.10 49.68 23.09
C ARG A 261 59.97 51.22 23.06
N ASP A 262 60.03 51.78 21.86
CA ASP A 262 59.83 53.21 21.52
C ASP A 262 58.77 53.29 20.40
N THR A 263 57.48 53.32 20.77
CA THR A 263 56.36 53.11 19.85
C THR A 263 56.24 54.20 18.77
N ASP A 264 56.30 55.49 19.14
CA ASP A 264 56.24 56.62 18.21
C ASP A 264 57.61 57.00 17.57
N GLN A 265 58.72 56.51 18.14
CA GLN A 265 60.11 56.79 17.76
C GLN A 265 60.57 58.24 18.05
N ASP A 266 60.01 58.90 19.07
CA ASP A 266 60.47 60.17 19.67
C ASP A 266 61.88 60.03 20.27
N GLY A 267 62.21 58.84 20.79
CA GLY A 267 63.42 58.57 21.58
C GLY A 267 63.19 58.56 23.09
N THR A 268 61.93 58.43 23.51
CA THR A 268 61.49 58.16 24.88
C THR A 268 60.86 56.77 24.89
N GLY A 269 61.31 55.87 25.77
CA GLY A 269 60.71 54.53 25.85
C GLY A 269 59.31 54.57 26.45
N ASP A 270 58.46 53.65 26.04
CA ASP A 270 57.05 53.55 26.42
C ASP A 270 56.82 53.58 27.96
N ASN A 271 57.75 53.10 28.81
CA ASN A 271 57.53 53.15 30.26
C ASN A 271 57.80 54.54 30.88
N ALA A 272 58.29 55.48 30.07
CA ALA A 272 58.62 56.85 30.46
C ALA A 272 57.80 57.94 29.72
N ASP A 273 57.11 57.61 28.63
CA ASP A 273 56.16 58.51 27.99
C ASP A 273 54.78 58.52 28.69
N THR A 274 53.84 59.27 28.11
CA THR A 274 52.47 59.49 28.61
C THR A 274 51.42 59.62 27.50
N ASP A 275 51.83 59.35 26.26
CA ASP A 275 51.16 59.53 24.96
C ASP A 275 51.98 58.65 23.98
N ASP A 276 52.04 57.34 24.23
CA ASP A 276 53.00 56.36 23.65
C ASP A 276 53.02 56.35 22.09
N ASP A 277 52.00 56.89 21.42
CA ASP A 277 51.87 57.01 19.95
C ASP A 277 51.76 58.45 19.38
N ASP A 278 51.82 59.50 20.22
CA ASP A 278 51.68 60.94 19.90
C ASP A 278 50.39 61.31 19.10
N ASP A 279 49.31 60.55 19.30
CA ASP A 279 47.93 60.81 18.82
C ASP A 279 47.37 62.14 19.39
N GLY A 280 47.63 62.38 20.68
CA GLY A 280 47.15 63.52 21.44
C GLY A 280 46.03 63.24 22.45
N VAL A 281 45.62 61.99 22.61
CA VAL A 281 45.00 61.41 23.81
C VAL A 281 46.11 60.78 24.66
N LEU A 282 46.01 60.86 25.99
CA LEU A 282 47.06 60.34 26.89
C LEU A 282 46.76 58.89 27.24
N ASP A 283 47.76 58.01 27.44
CA ASP A 283 47.57 56.56 27.71
C ASP A 283 46.58 56.22 28.84
N ALA A 284 46.38 57.15 29.77
CA ALA A 284 45.48 56.98 30.92
C ALA A 284 44.01 57.29 30.62
N ASP A 285 43.73 57.93 29.48
CA ASP A 285 42.42 58.30 28.94
C ASP A 285 42.20 57.68 27.54
N ASP A 286 43.16 56.90 27.01
CA ASP A 286 43.10 56.16 25.73
C ASP A 286 42.84 54.66 25.95
N ALA A 287 42.08 54.03 25.06
CA ALA A 287 41.92 52.58 25.01
C ALA A 287 43.04 51.87 24.22
N PHE A 288 43.64 52.57 23.24
CA PHE A 288 44.74 52.10 22.40
C PHE A 288 45.97 53.01 22.47
N PRO A 289 46.64 53.17 23.64
CA PRO A 289 47.77 54.09 23.81
C PRO A 289 48.96 53.96 22.83
N ARG A 290 48.97 52.95 21.96
CA ARG A 290 50.08 52.56 21.07
C ARG A 290 49.66 52.46 19.60
N ASN A 291 48.49 52.97 19.25
CA ASN A 291 47.92 52.96 17.91
C ASN A 291 47.16 54.26 17.61
N GLY A 292 47.89 55.33 17.29
CA GLY A 292 47.33 56.67 17.05
C GLY A 292 46.50 56.87 15.77
N ASP A 293 45.87 55.81 15.27
CA ASP A 293 44.69 55.87 14.40
C ASP A 293 43.37 55.55 15.19
N GLU A 294 43.45 55.06 16.44
CA GLU A 294 42.32 54.68 17.32
C GLU A 294 42.42 55.31 18.72
N THR A 295 41.28 55.59 19.36
CA THR A 295 41.25 56.26 20.71
C THR A 295 40.08 55.86 21.62
N THR A 296 39.07 55.17 21.07
CA THR A 296 37.85 54.78 21.77
C THR A 296 37.58 53.31 21.46
N ASP A 297 37.09 52.62 22.47
CA ASP A 297 36.76 51.19 22.53
C ASP A 297 35.43 51.15 23.27
N THR A 298 34.32 51.15 22.52
CA THR A 298 32.98 51.35 23.08
C THR A 298 32.44 50.11 23.79
N ASP A 299 32.83 48.91 23.35
CA ASP A 299 32.47 47.63 23.94
C ASP A 299 33.53 47.08 24.91
N GLY A 300 34.81 47.33 24.65
CA GLY A 300 35.97 46.87 25.42
C GLY A 300 36.68 45.63 24.87
N ASP A 301 36.52 45.26 23.59
CA ASP A 301 37.12 44.06 23.01
C ASP A 301 38.61 44.17 22.64
N GLY A 302 39.13 45.39 22.53
CA GLY A 302 40.50 45.65 22.09
C GLY A 302 40.67 45.94 20.59
N ILE A 303 39.60 46.30 19.90
CA ILE A 303 39.57 46.93 18.57
C ILE A 303 39.00 48.35 18.73
N GLY A 304 39.55 49.34 18.02
CA GLY A 304 39.09 50.72 18.15
C GLY A 304 37.92 51.05 17.24
N ASP A 305 36.99 51.88 17.73
CA ASP A 305 35.73 52.28 17.08
C ASP A 305 35.85 52.67 15.58
N ASN A 306 37.03 53.08 15.07
CA ASN A 306 37.18 53.43 13.65
C ASN A 306 37.60 52.24 12.75
N ALA A 307 38.16 51.18 13.33
CA ALA A 307 38.53 49.92 12.68
C ALA A 307 37.55 48.78 13.01
N ASP A 308 36.83 48.90 14.11
CA ASP A 308 35.86 47.96 14.63
C ASP A 308 34.63 47.83 13.70
N PRO A 309 34.29 46.61 13.24
CA PRO A 309 33.08 46.36 12.49
C PRO A 309 31.80 46.23 13.33
N ASP A 310 31.86 46.20 14.68
CA ASP A 310 30.76 46.02 15.64
C ASP A 310 31.02 46.87 16.91
N ILE A 311 30.74 48.17 16.85
CA ILE A 311 31.27 49.18 17.82
C ILE A 311 30.79 48.98 19.26
N ASP A 312 29.68 48.29 19.49
CA ASP A 312 29.17 48.06 20.85
C ASP A 312 29.19 46.59 21.32
N GLY A 313 29.64 45.68 20.46
CA GLY A 313 29.99 44.31 20.83
C GLY A 313 28.78 43.44 21.17
N ASP A 314 27.60 43.79 20.65
CA ASP A 314 26.40 42.97 20.83
C ASP A 314 26.30 41.79 19.83
N GLY A 315 27.19 41.78 18.83
CA GLY A 315 27.34 40.73 17.82
C GLY A 315 26.80 41.10 16.45
N TYR A 316 26.22 42.29 16.28
CA TYR A 316 25.69 42.79 15.01
C TYR A 316 26.64 43.84 14.40
N LEU A 317 27.02 43.64 13.14
CA LEU A 317 27.95 44.57 12.49
C LEU A 317 27.30 45.94 12.28
N ASN A 318 28.09 47.01 12.43
CA ASN A 318 27.70 48.42 12.25
C ASN A 318 26.98 48.76 10.93
N GLU A 319 27.01 47.89 9.90
CA GLU A 319 26.28 48.08 8.65
C GLU A 319 24.92 47.36 8.59
N ASP A 320 24.67 46.43 9.51
CA ASP A 320 23.46 45.63 9.69
C ASP A 320 22.76 45.93 11.04
N ASP A 321 23.30 46.84 11.85
CA ASP A 321 22.77 47.32 13.13
C ASP A 321 22.27 48.78 13.04
N ASP A 322 21.03 48.99 13.47
CA ASP A 322 20.31 50.28 13.45
C ASP A 322 20.71 51.24 14.59
N PHE A 323 21.44 50.80 15.63
CA PHE A 323 21.73 51.56 16.86
C PHE A 323 23.22 51.77 17.23
N GLN A 324 24.17 50.96 16.73
CA GLN A 324 25.65 51.16 16.58
C GLN A 324 26.49 51.59 17.80
N THR A 325 25.87 51.80 18.96
CA THR A 325 26.46 52.42 20.16
C THR A 325 25.65 52.11 21.43
N ASN A 326 24.70 51.18 21.35
CA ASN A 326 23.79 50.76 22.40
C ASN A 326 23.63 49.23 22.38
N PRO A 327 24.44 48.49 23.15
CA PRO A 327 24.59 47.02 23.06
C PRO A 327 23.45 46.24 23.73
N LEU A 328 22.24 46.70 23.48
CA LEU A 328 20.97 46.22 23.98
C LEU A 328 19.88 46.33 22.92
N GLU A 329 20.14 46.92 21.76
CA GLU A 329 19.21 47.10 20.65
C GLU A 329 20.01 47.07 19.35
N TRP A 330 19.63 46.21 18.39
CA TRP A 330 20.32 46.08 17.09
C TRP A 330 19.37 46.19 15.88
N LEU A 331 18.05 46.06 16.12
CA LEU A 331 17.00 45.98 15.09
C LEU A 331 15.82 46.87 15.47
N ASP A 332 15.19 47.51 14.48
CA ASP A 332 13.97 48.34 14.56
C ASP A 332 13.02 47.90 13.42
N THR A 333 12.25 46.82 13.64
CA THR A 333 11.51 46.13 12.56
C THR A 333 10.43 47.00 11.88
N ASP A 334 9.79 47.94 12.60
CA ASP A 334 8.72 48.81 12.07
C ASP A 334 9.17 50.26 11.68
N ASP A 335 10.46 50.61 11.85
CA ASP A 335 11.03 51.95 11.68
C ASP A 335 10.45 53.03 12.65
N ASP A 336 9.89 52.68 13.83
CA ASP A 336 9.37 53.64 14.85
C ASP A 336 10.48 54.51 15.47
N GLY A 337 11.68 53.95 15.63
CA GLY A 337 12.79 54.53 16.38
C GLY A 337 12.97 53.95 17.79
N THR A 338 12.36 52.80 18.06
CA THR A 338 12.48 52.01 19.30
C THR A 338 12.98 50.63 18.91
N GLY A 339 14.13 50.20 19.46
CA GLY A 339 14.64 48.86 19.15
C GLY A 339 13.77 47.76 19.74
N ASN A 340 13.73 46.63 19.06
CA ASN A 340 12.87 45.48 19.38
C ASN A 340 13.01 44.96 20.83
N ASN A 341 14.17 45.07 21.48
CA ASN A 341 14.30 44.61 22.87
C ASN A 341 13.61 45.55 23.89
N ALA A 342 13.23 46.76 23.45
CA ALA A 342 12.50 47.76 24.24
C ALA A 342 11.08 48.05 23.75
N ASP A 343 10.70 47.65 22.52
CA ASP A 343 9.31 47.70 22.09
C ASP A 343 8.49 46.52 22.65
N THR A 344 7.22 46.45 22.24
CA THR A 344 6.21 45.49 22.69
C THR A 344 5.19 45.13 21.58
N ASP A 345 5.46 45.58 20.36
CA ASP A 345 4.64 45.58 19.13
C ASP A 345 5.64 45.72 17.95
N ASP A 346 6.62 44.81 17.92
CA ASP A 346 7.90 44.92 17.18
C ASP A 346 7.76 45.23 15.67
N ASP A 347 6.67 44.79 15.02
CA ASP A 347 6.39 45.02 13.60
C ASP A 347 5.27 46.05 13.32
N GLY A 348 4.68 46.62 14.38
CA GLY A 348 3.68 47.68 14.33
C GLY A 348 2.30 47.27 13.78
N ASP A 349 1.98 45.98 13.72
CA ASP A 349 0.65 45.45 13.36
C ASP A 349 -0.45 45.90 14.35
N GLY A 350 -0.13 45.96 15.65
CA GLY A 350 -1.03 46.33 16.74
C GLY A 350 -1.49 45.18 17.66
N VAL A 351 -1.01 43.95 17.45
CA VAL A 351 -0.88 42.88 18.44
C VAL A 351 0.39 43.15 19.29
N LEU A 352 0.60 42.42 20.37
CA LEU A 352 1.81 42.57 21.20
C LEU A 352 2.64 41.29 21.07
N ASP A 353 3.97 41.35 21.03
CA ASP A 353 4.86 40.17 20.86
C ASP A 353 4.64 39.03 21.87
N THR A 354 3.98 39.31 22.99
CA THR A 354 3.60 38.30 24.00
C THR A 354 2.25 37.62 23.75
N GLU A 355 1.50 38.10 22.77
CA GLU A 355 0.20 37.62 22.27
C GLU A 355 0.26 37.39 20.74
N ASP A 356 1.46 37.47 20.13
CA ASP A 356 1.76 37.26 18.72
C ASP A 356 2.71 36.06 18.55
N ASP A 357 2.45 35.22 17.55
CA ASP A 357 3.33 34.08 17.22
C ASP A 357 4.41 34.46 16.17
N PHE A 358 4.22 35.57 15.43
CA PHE A 358 5.11 36.12 14.40
C PHE A 358 5.44 37.61 14.63
N PRO A 359 6.02 37.98 15.79
CA PRO A 359 6.20 39.39 16.19
C PRO A 359 7.10 40.26 15.28
N LEU A 360 7.67 39.71 14.22
CA LEU A 360 8.52 40.42 13.26
C LEU A 360 7.92 40.48 11.85
N ASP A 361 6.67 40.02 11.65
CA ASP A 361 5.99 40.03 10.35
C ASP A 361 4.54 40.51 10.49
N SER A 362 4.36 41.83 10.29
CA SER A 362 3.07 42.55 10.31
C SER A 362 1.96 42.05 9.35
N SER A 363 2.15 40.91 8.68
CA SER A 363 1.12 40.20 7.92
C SER A 363 0.63 38.89 8.55
N GLU A 364 1.31 38.37 9.57
CA GLU A 364 0.98 37.15 10.30
C GLU A 364 0.86 37.45 11.80
N THR A 365 -0.02 36.75 12.53
CA THR A 365 -0.19 36.97 13.99
C THR A 365 -0.53 35.70 14.79
N THR A 366 -0.62 34.54 14.12
CA THR A 366 -1.11 33.30 14.72
C THR A 366 -0.42 32.12 14.04
N ASP A 367 0.07 31.18 14.85
CA ASP A 367 0.60 29.87 14.47
C ASP A 367 -0.27 28.80 15.14
N THR A 368 -1.21 28.19 14.40
CA THR A 368 -2.23 27.33 15.02
C THR A 368 -1.73 25.90 15.29
N ASP A 369 -0.79 25.37 14.50
CA ASP A 369 -0.19 24.04 14.69
C ASP A 369 1.18 24.08 15.41
N GLY A 370 1.93 25.19 15.26
CA GLY A 370 3.25 25.41 15.83
C GLY A 370 4.43 25.04 14.92
N ASP A 371 4.26 24.97 13.59
CA ASP A 371 5.33 24.63 12.64
C ASP A 371 6.29 25.81 12.33
N GLY A 372 5.86 27.05 12.58
CA GLY A 372 6.61 28.27 12.29
C GLY A 372 6.27 28.95 10.96
N ILE A 373 5.13 28.65 10.35
CA ILE A 373 4.49 29.37 9.25
C ILE A 373 3.17 29.98 9.76
N GLY A 374 2.90 31.24 9.44
CA GLY A 374 1.69 31.92 9.91
C GLY A 374 0.44 31.56 9.13
N ASN A 375 -0.71 31.56 9.81
CA ASN A 375 -2.02 31.14 9.27
C ASN A 375 -2.49 31.86 7.97
N GLU A 376 -1.93 33.00 7.56
CA GLU A 376 -2.27 33.63 6.26
C GLU A 376 -1.29 33.23 5.12
N ALA A 377 -0.20 32.53 5.45
CA ALA A 377 0.85 32.02 4.55
C ALA A 377 0.97 30.49 4.53
N ASP A 378 0.53 29.81 5.59
CA ASP A 378 0.40 28.36 5.65
C ASP A 378 -0.74 27.87 4.74
N THR A 379 -0.83 26.56 4.58
CA THR A 379 -1.84 25.87 3.80
C THR A 379 -2.45 24.67 4.52
N ASP A 380 -2.03 24.36 5.75
CA ASP A 380 -2.44 23.24 6.62
C ASP A 380 -2.42 23.74 8.10
N ASP A 381 -3.16 24.82 8.35
CA ASP A 381 -3.16 25.69 9.55
C ASP A 381 -3.18 24.95 10.90
N ASP A 382 -3.69 23.71 10.98
CA ASP A 382 -3.73 22.91 12.21
C ASP A 382 -2.86 21.64 12.20
N GLY A 383 -2.11 21.43 11.12
CA GLY A 383 -1.05 20.42 11.01
C GLY A 383 -1.55 18.98 11.03
N ASP A 384 -2.83 18.73 10.74
CA ASP A 384 -3.40 17.38 10.69
C ASP A 384 -3.01 16.62 9.40
N GLY A 385 -2.49 17.33 8.40
CA GLY A 385 -2.07 16.80 7.11
C GLY A 385 -3.07 17.10 5.98
N VAL A 386 -4.05 17.97 6.23
CA VAL A 386 -5.13 18.33 5.30
C VAL A 386 -5.09 19.83 4.99
N PRO A 387 -4.91 20.20 3.71
CA PRO A 387 -4.88 21.61 3.39
C PRO A 387 -6.19 22.37 3.68
N ASP A 388 -6.12 23.59 4.23
CA ASP A 388 -7.28 24.39 4.71
C ASP A 388 -8.39 24.54 3.67
N VAL A 389 -7.97 24.58 2.41
CA VAL A 389 -8.86 24.71 1.25
C VAL A 389 -9.85 23.56 1.10
N ILE A 390 -9.55 22.38 1.65
CA ILE A 390 -10.42 21.19 1.66
C ILE A 390 -10.83 20.76 3.07
N ASP A 391 -10.25 21.38 4.10
CA ASP A 391 -10.44 21.01 5.48
C ASP A 391 -11.86 21.29 6.02
N GLY A 392 -12.32 20.47 6.97
CA GLY A 392 -13.63 20.61 7.59
C GLY A 392 -13.71 21.80 8.57
N ASN A 393 -12.62 22.11 9.25
CA ASN A 393 -12.38 23.29 10.07
C ASN A 393 -10.88 23.41 10.39
N ALA A 394 -10.13 24.14 9.54
CA ALA A 394 -8.66 24.28 9.53
C ALA A 394 -8.00 24.89 10.79
N LEU A 395 -8.64 24.86 11.95
CA LEU A 395 -8.11 25.32 13.23
C LEU A 395 -8.43 24.29 14.35
N ASP A 396 -8.71 23.04 13.99
CA ASP A 396 -9.11 21.95 14.89
C ASP A 396 -8.66 20.59 14.32
N PRO A 397 -7.47 20.09 14.70
CA PRO A 397 -6.83 18.90 14.10
C PRO A 397 -7.48 17.56 14.51
N ASP A 398 -8.71 17.62 15.05
CA ASP A 398 -9.64 16.51 15.18
C ASP A 398 -10.66 16.48 13.99
N VAL A 399 -10.58 17.40 13.01
CA VAL A 399 -11.63 17.69 11.98
C VAL A 399 -11.07 17.87 10.55
N GLY A 400 -10.21 16.92 10.12
CA GLY A 400 -9.69 16.83 8.76
C GLY A 400 -10.71 16.86 7.60
N ALA A 401 -10.18 16.71 6.38
CA ALA A 401 -10.84 16.90 5.08
C ALA A 401 -12.31 16.48 5.02
N SER A 402 -13.17 17.43 4.63
CA SER A 402 -14.57 17.12 4.29
C SER A 402 -14.65 16.09 3.15
N ASP A 403 -15.69 15.25 3.12
CA ASP A 403 -15.84 14.22 2.06
C ASP A 403 -15.73 14.83 0.64
N ILE A 404 -16.30 16.02 0.44
CA ILE A 404 -16.21 16.79 -0.80
C ILE A 404 -14.77 17.25 -1.07
N GLY A 405 -14.05 17.73 -0.04
CA GLY A 405 -12.66 18.13 -0.14
C GLY A 405 -11.74 16.97 -0.58
N GLN A 406 -11.91 15.79 0.02
CA GLN A 406 -11.19 14.57 -0.36
C GLN A 406 -11.48 14.17 -1.82
N ILE A 407 -12.74 14.25 -2.24
CA ILE A 407 -13.15 14.00 -3.62
C ILE A 407 -12.47 14.99 -4.57
N ILE A 408 -12.51 16.29 -4.28
CA ILE A 408 -11.93 17.34 -5.13
C ILE A 408 -10.42 17.17 -5.28
N ALA A 409 -9.71 16.91 -4.17
CA ALA A 409 -8.27 16.66 -4.20
C ALA A 409 -7.94 15.44 -5.07
N TYR A 410 -8.61 14.30 -4.82
CA TYR A 410 -8.39 13.08 -5.59
C TYR A 410 -8.73 13.27 -7.08
N MET A 411 -9.86 13.91 -7.41
CA MET A 411 -10.26 14.19 -8.79
C MET A 411 -9.23 15.09 -9.51
N ALA A 412 -8.68 16.09 -8.83
CA ALA A 412 -7.68 17.01 -9.41
C ALA A 412 -6.34 16.33 -9.78
N GLU A 413 -6.01 15.22 -9.13
CA GLU A 413 -4.81 14.42 -9.44
C GLU A 413 -5.00 13.45 -10.62
N GLN A 414 -6.24 13.12 -10.97
CA GLN A 414 -6.52 12.18 -12.05
C GLN A 414 -6.33 12.80 -13.43
N THR A 415 -5.99 11.97 -14.42
CA THR A 415 -6.11 12.33 -15.85
C THR A 415 -7.43 11.86 -16.44
N THR A 416 -7.96 10.75 -15.94
CA THR A 416 -9.23 10.16 -16.36
C THR A 416 -9.92 9.52 -15.15
N LEU A 417 -11.25 9.60 -15.15
CA LEU A 417 -12.14 8.85 -14.26
C LEU A 417 -13.09 8.02 -15.12
N TYR A 418 -13.65 6.96 -14.55
CA TYR A 418 -14.59 6.10 -15.26
C TYR A 418 -15.90 5.98 -14.50
N ALA A 419 -17.03 5.90 -15.19
CA ALA A 419 -18.27 5.36 -14.64
C ALA A 419 -18.52 4.00 -15.30
N VAL A 420 -18.74 2.95 -14.52
CA VAL A 420 -18.89 1.58 -15.04
C VAL A 420 -20.18 0.99 -14.49
N TYR A 421 -21.05 0.56 -15.39
CA TYR A 421 -22.37 0.02 -15.07
C TYR A 421 -22.71 -1.14 -16.00
N ALA A 422 -23.65 -1.97 -15.59
CA ALA A 422 -24.19 -3.05 -16.40
C ALA A 422 -25.69 -2.84 -16.60
N ASP A 423 -26.21 -3.21 -17.77
CA ASP A 423 -27.59 -2.95 -18.18
C ASP A 423 -28.07 -4.07 -19.12
N GLU A 424 -29.35 -4.44 -19.05
CA GLU A 424 -29.96 -5.43 -19.94
C GLU A 424 -30.41 -4.77 -21.24
N ASP A 425 -29.91 -5.25 -22.38
CA ASP A 425 -30.43 -4.79 -23.68
C ASP A 425 -31.86 -5.30 -23.95
N ASP A 426 -32.55 -4.70 -24.94
CA ASP A 426 -33.90 -5.03 -25.43
C ASP A 426 -34.19 -6.55 -25.72
N ASN A 427 -33.20 -7.44 -25.62
CA ASN A 427 -33.27 -8.88 -25.83
C ASN A 427 -32.92 -9.71 -24.57
N ASP A 428 -32.98 -9.13 -23.37
CA ASP A 428 -32.64 -9.75 -22.08
C ASP A 428 -31.15 -10.17 -22.03
N VAL A 429 -30.25 -9.32 -22.56
CA VAL A 429 -28.80 -9.57 -22.59
C VAL A 429 -28.07 -8.51 -21.78
N MET A 430 -27.50 -8.93 -20.65
CA MET A 430 -26.56 -8.12 -19.86
C MET A 430 -25.37 -7.65 -20.71
N ARG A 431 -25.16 -6.34 -20.71
CA ARG A 431 -24.00 -5.68 -21.31
C ARG A 431 -23.33 -4.78 -20.28
N VAL A 432 -22.02 -4.68 -20.40
CA VAL A 432 -21.19 -3.80 -19.57
C VAL A 432 -20.85 -2.54 -20.35
N TYR A 433 -21.08 -1.39 -19.71
CA TYR A 433 -20.79 -0.06 -20.22
C TYR A 433 -19.70 0.61 -19.37
N SER A 434 -18.84 1.38 -20.03
CA SER A 434 -17.71 2.10 -19.43
C SER A 434 -17.65 3.50 -20.04
N GLU A 435 -17.98 4.51 -19.23
CA GLU A 435 -17.88 5.93 -19.57
C GLU A 435 -16.53 6.47 -19.12
N GLN A 436 -15.81 7.16 -20.01
CA GLN A 436 -14.58 7.87 -19.68
C GLN A 436 -14.86 9.37 -19.51
N LEU A 437 -14.42 9.92 -18.38
CA LEU A 437 -14.36 11.34 -18.10
C LEU A 437 -12.90 11.79 -18.17
N ASP A 438 -12.56 12.64 -19.14
CA ASP A 438 -11.26 13.28 -19.24
C ASP A 438 -11.18 14.43 -18.22
N VAL A 439 -10.14 14.42 -17.37
CA VAL A 439 -9.91 15.45 -16.35
C VAL A 439 -8.88 16.47 -16.86
N ASN A 440 -9.22 17.76 -16.77
CA ASN A 440 -8.39 18.85 -17.27
C ASN A 440 -8.46 20.08 -16.35
N GLY A 441 -7.61 20.09 -15.34
CA GLY A 441 -7.65 21.10 -14.28
C GLY A 441 -8.83 20.82 -13.34
N THR A 442 -9.73 21.79 -13.18
CA THR A 442 -10.88 21.70 -12.26
C THR A 442 -12.16 21.17 -12.94
N MET A 443 -12.02 20.44 -14.04
CA MET A 443 -13.13 19.97 -14.87
C MET A 443 -12.92 18.51 -15.23
N ALA A 444 -13.93 17.67 -15.00
CA ALA A 444 -14.02 16.31 -15.55
C ALA A 444 -15.16 16.28 -16.56
N THR A 445 -14.88 16.05 -17.85
CA THR A 445 -15.89 16.02 -18.92
C THR A 445 -15.96 14.62 -19.50
N MET A 446 -17.16 14.06 -19.59
CA MET A 446 -17.41 12.81 -20.30
C MET A 446 -17.03 12.97 -21.79
N THR A 447 -16.17 12.10 -22.30
CA THR A 447 -15.64 12.17 -23.68
C THR A 447 -15.94 10.94 -24.53
N THR A 448 -16.22 9.79 -23.92
CA THR A 448 -16.40 8.52 -24.62
C THR A 448 -17.22 7.58 -23.74
N GLN A 449 -18.13 6.81 -24.33
CA GLN A 449 -18.67 5.60 -23.71
C GLN A 449 -18.29 4.40 -24.58
N THR A 450 -18.00 3.29 -23.93
CA THR A 450 -17.66 2.03 -24.57
C THR A 450 -18.55 0.91 -24.04
N VAL A 451 -18.83 -0.08 -24.89
CA VAL A 451 -19.36 -1.39 -24.47
C VAL A 451 -18.20 -2.37 -24.37
N VAL A 452 -18.14 -3.12 -23.27
CA VAL A 452 -17.16 -4.18 -23.07
C VAL A 452 -17.70 -5.49 -23.63
N LYS A 453 -16.93 -6.08 -24.54
CA LYS A 453 -17.23 -7.38 -25.16
C LYS A 453 -16.78 -8.56 -24.30
N ALA A 454 -17.27 -9.77 -24.61
CA ALA A 454 -16.87 -11.00 -23.92
C ALA A 454 -15.35 -11.23 -23.93
N ASN A 455 -14.67 -10.78 -24.99
CA ASN A 455 -13.22 -10.83 -25.13
C ASN A 455 -12.44 -9.74 -24.36
N LYS A 456 -13.13 -8.98 -23.51
CA LYS A 456 -12.61 -7.83 -22.72
C LYS A 456 -12.13 -6.64 -23.55
N THR A 457 -12.49 -6.58 -24.83
CA THR A 457 -12.23 -5.38 -25.65
C THR A 457 -13.38 -4.38 -25.55
N GLU A 458 -13.03 -3.12 -25.34
CA GLU A 458 -13.95 -1.99 -25.38
C GLU A 458 -14.19 -1.53 -26.82
N VAL A 459 -15.44 -1.16 -27.12
CA VAL A 459 -15.85 -0.57 -28.41
C VAL A 459 -16.66 0.69 -28.16
N ASP A 460 -16.22 1.81 -28.72
CA ASP A 460 -16.91 3.10 -28.67
C ASP A 460 -18.37 2.98 -29.16
N VAL A 461 -19.31 3.52 -28.37
CA VAL A 461 -20.73 3.62 -28.73
C VAL A 461 -21.21 5.07 -28.67
N ASP A 462 -22.20 5.42 -29.49
CA ASP A 462 -22.82 6.74 -29.51
C ASP A 462 -24.02 6.76 -28.55
N ILE A 463 -23.91 7.58 -27.51
CA ILE A 463 -24.79 7.61 -26.32
C ILE A 463 -26.04 8.47 -26.49
N GLY A 464 -26.30 8.98 -27.70
CA GLY A 464 -27.27 10.05 -27.96
C GLY A 464 -28.59 9.89 -27.21
N ASN A 465 -28.72 10.61 -26.10
CA ASN A 465 -29.82 10.44 -25.16
C ASN A 465 -31.16 10.73 -25.88
N SER A 466 -32.04 9.73 -25.88
CA SER A 466 -33.35 9.78 -26.54
C SER A 466 -34.33 10.71 -25.82
N ASP A 467 -34.06 11.03 -24.57
CA ASP A 467 -34.85 11.92 -23.73
C ASP A 467 -34.78 13.38 -24.16
N TRP A 468 -35.86 14.11 -23.86
CA TRP A 468 -35.98 15.53 -24.13
C TRP A 468 -36.01 16.36 -22.86
N LEU A 469 -35.08 17.31 -22.80
CA LEU A 469 -34.98 18.32 -21.75
C LEU A 469 -35.83 19.55 -22.10
N LEU A 470 -36.59 20.08 -21.13
CA LEU A 470 -37.40 21.30 -21.34
C LEU A 470 -36.57 22.58 -21.25
N THR A 471 -36.00 22.99 -22.37
CA THR A 471 -35.27 24.27 -22.43
C THR A 471 -36.21 25.49 -22.48
N SER A 472 -35.64 26.69 -22.38
CA SER A 472 -36.34 27.96 -22.64
C SER A 472 -36.90 28.11 -24.07
N SER A 473 -36.48 27.23 -25.00
CA SER A 473 -36.96 27.18 -26.39
C SER A 473 -37.95 26.03 -26.67
N GLY A 474 -38.31 25.25 -25.64
CA GLY A 474 -39.10 24.02 -25.74
C GLY A 474 -38.23 22.76 -25.54
N TRP A 475 -38.84 21.59 -25.75
CA TRP A 475 -38.18 20.29 -25.72
C TRP A 475 -36.99 20.21 -26.69
N ALA A 476 -35.84 19.73 -26.20
CA ALA A 476 -34.63 19.52 -26.99
C ALA A 476 -33.93 18.22 -26.57
N THR A 477 -33.34 17.51 -27.54
CA THR A 477 -32.47 16.35 -27.28
C THR A 477 -31.17 16.79 -26.63
N GLN A 478 -30.54 15.86 -25.91
CA GLN A 478 -29.20 16.01 -25.36
C GLN A 478 -28.20 15.13 -26.12
N SER A 479 -26.92 15.45 -26.05
CA SER A 479 -25.85 14.54 -26.48
C SER A 479 -25.71 13.32 -25.55
N GLY A 480 -26.08 13.47 -24.27
CA GLY A 480 -25.74 12.51 -23.21
C GLY A 480 -24.42 12.87 -22.49
N GLU A 481 -23.58 13.71 -23.10
CA GLU A 481 -22.34 14.18 -22.49
C GLU A 481 -22.62 15.10 -21.28
N TYR A 482 -21.94 14.84 -20.16
CA TYR A 482 -21.97 15.69 -18.97
C TYR A 482 -20.57 16.16 -18.56
N THR A 483 -20.53 17.18 -17.71
CA THR A 483 -19.31 17.74 -17.13
C THR A 483 -19.51 17.97 -15.64
N ILE A 484 -18.51 17.57 -14.85
CA ILE A 484 -18.38 17.89 -13.43
C ILE A 484 -17.35 19.02 -13.30
N ASP A 485 -17.82 20.19 -12.90
CA ASP A 485 -17.02 21.34 -12.47
C ASP A 485 -16.73 21.18 -10.98
N PHE A 486 -15.44 21.18 -10.62
CA PHE A 486 -14.98 21.17 -9.23
C PHE A 486 -14.12 22.40 -8.90
N SER A 487 -14.33 23.50 -9.63
CA SER A 487 -13.67 24.78 -9.38
C SER A 487 -14.24 25.48 -8.14
N ASN A 488 -13.40 26.30 -7.49
CA ASN A 488 -13.76 27.07 -6.31
C ASN A 488 -14.24 26.21 -5.11
N ASN A 489 -13.76 24.97 -5.01
CA ASN A 489 -14.10 24.00 -3.97
C ASN A 489 -15.60 23.66 -3.87
N LEU A 490 -16.31 23.63 -5.00
CA LEU A 490 -17.72 23.24 -5.11
C LEU A 490 -17.86 22.17 -6.19
N LEU A 491 -18.54 21.06 -5.87
CA LEU A 491 -18.77 19.97 -6.81
C LEU A 491 -20.12 20.15 -7.54
N VAL A 492 -20.09 20.38 -8.85
CA VAL A 492 -21.28 20.71 -9.66
C VAL A 492 -21.28 19.94 -10.98
N ALA A 493 -22.31 19.12 -11.25
CA ALA A 493 -22.52 18.51 -12.56
C ALA A 493 -23.46 19.35 -13.44
N TYR A 494 -23.30 19.27 -14.77
CA TYR A 494 -24.28 19.75 -15.74
C TYR A 494 -24.15 19.02 -17.09
N PRO A 495 -25.23 18.91 -17.90
CA PRO A 495 -25.13 18.43 -19.28
C PRO A 495 -24.30 19.40 -20.13
N THR A 496 -23.35 18.88 -20.91
CA THR A 496 -22.35 19.68 -21.64
C THR A 496 -22.98 20.66 -22.64
N ASP A 497 -24.10 20.28 -23.27
CA ASP A 497 -24.87 21.15 -24.17
C ASP A 497 -25.71 22.23 -23.46
N TYR A 498 -26.00 22.06 -22.17
CA TYR A 498 -26.97 22.87 -21.41
C TYR A 498 -26.45 23.27 -20.00
N PRO A 499 -25.30 23.98 -19.89
CA PRO A 499 -24.67 24.33 -18.60
C PRO A 499 -25.49 25.30 -17.72
N ASP A 500 -26.57 25.89 -18.24
CA ASP A 500 -27.56 26.63 -17.43
C ASP A 500 -28.41 25.68 -16.53
N MET A 501 -28.28 24.36 -16.69
CA MET A 501 -28.97 23.31 -15.93
C MET A 501 -27.92 22.54 -15.10
N SER A 502 -27.78 22.88 -13.82
CA SER A 502 -26.75 22.32 -12.94
C SER A 502 -27.29 21.57 -11.73
N TYR A 503 -26.48 20.64 -11.23
CA TYR A 503 -26.71 19.83 -10.03
C TYR A 503 -25.58 20.07 -9.05
N SER A 504 -25.89 20.45 -7.81
CA SER A 504 -24.90 20.38 -6.74
C SER A 504 -24.74 18.94 -6.29
N LEU A 505 -23.49 18.48 -6.20
CA LEU A 505 -23.16 17.10 -5.87
C LEU A 505 -22.72 17.00 -4.40
N SER A 506 -23.04 15.87 -3.77
CA SER A 506 -22.56 15.52 -2.43
C SER A 506 -22.28 14.02 -2.39
N GLY A 507 -21.23 13.59 -1.71
CA GLY A 507 -20.82 12.20 -1.81
C GLY A 507 -19.67 11.84 -0.89
N SER A 508 -19.12 10.64 -1.08
CA SER A 508 -17.94 10.11 -0.37
C SER A 508 -16.96 9.45 -1.33
N ILE A 509 -15.69 9.38 -0.93
CA ILE A 509 -14.64 8.60 -1.61
C ILE A 509 -14.19 7.44 -0.71
N THR A 510 -14.02 6.27 -1.31
CA THR A 510 -13.68 5.02 -0.64
C THR A 510 -12.51 4.35 -1.37
N SER A 511 -11.49 3.91 -0.62
CA SER A 511 -10.44 3.05 -1.16
C SER A 511 -10.94 1.61 -1.23
N LEU A 512 -10.73 0.94 -2.37
CA LEU A 512 -11.15 -0.44 -2.61
C LEU A 512 -9.99 -1.44 -2.43
N VAL A 513 -8.78 -1.02 -2.07
CA VAL A 513 -7.57 -1.85 -2.19
C VAL A 513 -7.64 -3.12 -1.32
N ASN A 514 -7.57 -4.29 -1.96
CA ASN A 514 -7.80 -5.64 -1.43
C ASN A 514 -9.26 -6.00 -1.07
N GLU A 515 -10.24 -5.13 -1.32
CA GLU A 515 -11.66 -5.51 -1.21
C GLU A 515 -12.00 -6.52 -2.32
N VAL A 516 -12.90 -7.46 -2.00
CA VAL A 516 -13.39 -8.47 -2.95
C VAL A 516 -14.42 -7.83 -3.87
N ILE A 517 -14.35 -8.13 -5.17
CA ILE A 517 -15.17 -7.46 -6.18
C ILE A 517 -16.67 -7.75 -5.98
N THR A 518 -17.05 -8.98 -5.62
CA THR A 518 -18.42 -9.43 -5.26
C THR A 518 -18.94 -8.94 -3.90
N GLY A 519 -18.27 -7.97 -3.27
CA GLY A 519 -18.68 -7.38 -1.99
C GLY A 519 -18.82 -5.86 -2.02
N SER A 520 -18.86 -5.27 -3.21
CA SER A 520 -18.74 -3.83 -3.43
C SER A 520 -20.06 -3.16 -3.84
N ASP A 521 -20.07 -1.83 -3.94
CA ASP A 521 -21.26 -1.01 -4.27
C ASP A 521 -21.73 -1.17 -5.75
N PHE A 522 -21.24 -2.18 -6.48
CA PHE A 522 -21.57 -2.47 -7.88
C PHE A 522 -22.50 -3.69 -7.98
N ASP A 523 -23.66 -3.52 -8.63
CA ASP A 523 -24.70 -4.55 -8.79
C ASP A 523 -24.32 -5.63 -9.83
N TRP A 524 -23.23 -6.37 -9.55
CA TRP A 524 -22.50 -7.23 -10.51
C TRP A 524 -22.22 -8.65 -9.97
N ASP A 525 -22.83 -9.00 -8.84
CA ASP A 525 -22.55 -10.24 -8.08
C ASP A 525 -22.82 -11.53 -8.86
N GLU A 526 -23.71 -11.52 -9.86
CA GLU A 526 -24.00 -12.71 -10.71
C GLU A 526 -22.93 -12.95 -11.80
N TYR A 527 -22.06 -11.98 -12.06
CA TYR A 527 -21.15 -11.98 -13.22
C TYR A 527 -19.70 -11.65 -12.87
N THR A 528 -19.19 -11.99 -11.68
CA THR A 528 -17.80 -11.72 -11.30
C THR A 528 -17.13 -12.89 -10.58
N ASP A 529 -15.81 -13.02 -10.71
CA ASP A 529 -15.00 -14.00 -9.98
C ASP A 529 -15.03 -13.69 -8.46
N GLU A 530 -15.69 -14.56 -7.69
CA GLU A 530 -15.83 -14.48 -6.23
C GLU A 530 -14.50 -14.40 -5.45
N SER A 531 -13.36 -14.68 -6.09
CA SER A 531 -12.01 -14.61 -5.50
C SER A 531 -11.21 -13.37 -5.91
N ALA A 532 -11.70 -12.58 -6.87
CA ALA A 532 -10.98 -11.43 -7.39
C ALA A 532 -11.03 -10.22 -6.43
N THR A 533 -9.90 -9.55 -6.27
CA THR A 533 -9.74 -8.38 -5.39
C THR A 533 -9.22 -7.18 -6.15
N PHE A 534 -9.62 -5.99 -5.73
CA PHE A 534 -9.15 -4.73 -6.30
C PHE A 534 -7.65 -4.50 -6.00
N PRO A 535 -6.85 -4.11 -7.02
CA PRO A 535 -5.42 -3.82 -6.84
C PRO A 535 -5.18 -2.49 -6.11
N ALA A 536 -3.92 -2.17 -5.86
CA ALA A 536 -3.50 -0.83 -5.42
C ALA A 536 -4.04 0.27 -6.36
N ASP A 537 -4.16 1.49 -5.83
CA ASP A 537 -4.69 2.68 -6.52
C ASP A 537 -6.16 2.56 -6.97
N SER A 538 -6.90 1.58 -6.44
CA SER A 538 -8.34 1.40 -6.67
C SER A 538 -9.18 2.24 -5.73
N TYR A 539 -9.98 3.15 -6.29
CA TYR A 539 -10.90 4.03 -5.55
C TYR A 539 -12.27 4.11 -6.22
N LEU A 540 -13.29 4.36 -5.39
CA LEU A 540 -14.70 4.58 -5.71
C LEU A 540 -15.13 5.94 -5.15
N ILE A 541 -15.85 6.73 -5.94
CA ILE A 541 -16.48 7.98 -5.55
C ILE A 541 -17.99 7.84 -5.81
N LYS A 542 -18.82 8.05 -4.81
CA LYS A 542 -20.28 7.94 -4.91
C LYS A 542 -20.92 9.30 -4.68
N LEU A 543 -21.58 9.86 -5.70
CA LEU A 543 -22.08 11.25 -5.73
C LEU A 543 -23.60 11.29 -5.94
N GLY A 544 -24.35 11.71 -4.92
CA GLY A 544 -25.77 12.00 -5.05
C GLY A 544 -26.04 13.39 -5.66
N LEU A 545 -27.07 13.50 -6.49
CA LEU A 545 -27.39 14.70 -7.26
C LEU A 545 -28.51 15.54 -6.62
N THR A 546 -28.32 16.85 -6.48
CA THR A 546 -29.37 17.80 -6.11
C THR A 546 -29.53 18.87 -7.20
N PRO A 547 -30.69 18.99 -7.88
CA PRO A 547 -30.91 19.99 -8.92
C PRO A 547 -30.89 21.41 -8.33
N THR A 548 -30.15 22.31 -8.97
CA THR A 548 -30.07 23.73 -8.55
C THR A 548 -31.29 24.57 -8.98
N GLN A 549 -32.16 24.02 -9.82
CA GLN A 549 -33.42 24.61 -10.27
C GLN A 549 -34.39 23.52 -10.76
N ASP A 550 -35.68 23.85 -10.91
CA ASP A 550 -36.70 22.90 -11.39
C ASP A 550 -36.38 22.42 -12.82
N THR A 551 -36.19 21.11 -12.99
CA THR A 551 -35.86 20.46 -14.27
C THR A 551 -36.99 19.53 -14.72
N TYR A 552 -37.19 19.43 -16.03
CA TYR A 552 -38.28 18.66 -16.63
C TYR A 552 -37.76 17.84 -17.81
N TYR A 553 -37.97 16.53 -17.74
CA TYR A 553 -37.58 15.56 -18.77
C TYR A 553 -38.81 14.90 -19.40
N LEU A 554 -38.63 14.35 -20.59
CA LEU A 554 -39.53 13.39 -21.23
C LEU A 554 -38.69 12.23 -21.73
N TRP A 555 -39.10 11.02 -21.42
CA TRP A 555 -38.48 9.82 -21.95
C TRP A 555 -39.01 9.51 -23.36
N ASP A 556 -38.27 8.75 -24.17
CA ASP A 556 -38.82 8.19 -25.44
C ASP A 556 -39.84 7.05 -25.19
N TRP A 557 -40.30 6.90 -23.95
CA TRP A 557 -41.39 6.00 -23.58
C TRP A 557 -42.76 6.67 -23.79
N THR A 558 -43.59 6.04 -24.63
CA THR A 558 -44.98 6.49 -24.87
C THR A 558 -45.97 5.76 -23.96
N PRO A 559 -46.62 6.44 -23.00
CA PRO A 559 -47.52 5.79 -22.06
C PRO A 559 -48.79 5.31 -22.78
N TYR A 560 -49.20 4.07 -22.53
CA TYR A 560 -50.35 3.46 -23.19
C TYR A 560 -51.64 3.56 -22.36
N LEU A 561 -52.72 3.98 -23.03
CA LEU A 561 -54.07 4.03 -22.46
C LEU A 561 -54.70 2.64 -22.44
N HIS A 562 -54.86 2.08 -21.24
CA HIS A 562 -55.65 0.89 -20.99
C HIS A 562 -57.15 1.23 -21.15
N ASP A 563 -57.70 1.07 -22.35
CA ASP A 563 -59.15 1.12 -22.59
C ASP A 563 -59.59 -0.23 -23.18
N ASN A 564 -59.86 -1.19 -22.29
CA ASN A 564 -60.12 -2.63 -22.53
C ASN A 564 -58.87 -3.46 -22.92
N LEU A 565 -58.25 -4.09 -21.91
CA LEU A 565 -57.03 -4.94 -21.95
C LEU A 565 -57.16 -6.29 -22.71
N ASN A 566 -57.82 -6.31 -23.87
CA ASN A 566 -58.01 -7.52 -24.68
C ASN A 566 -57.77 -7.27 -26.19
N SER A 567 -56.98 -6.25 -26.52
CA SER A 567 -56.58 -5.94 -27.89
C SER A 567 -55.19 -5.29 -27.92
N ASP A 568 -54.29 -5.88 -28.70
CA ASP A 568 -52.90 -5.43 -28.97
C ASP A 568 -52.81 -4.08 -29.72
N SER A 569 -53.88 -3.30 -29.73
CA SER A 569 -53.91 -1.95 -30.28
C SER A 569 -53.45 -0.96 -29.22
N ARG A 570 -52.17 -0.57 -29.28
CA ARG A 570 -51.72 0.70 -28.69
C ARG A 570 -52.67 1.80 -29.17
N ASN A 571 -53.29 2.54 -28.24
CA ASN A 571 -54.14 3.68 -28.59
C ASN A 571 -53.23 4.90 -28.70
N ASP A 572 -52.93 5.35 -29.92
CA ASP A 572 -52.09 6.54 -30.17
C ASP A 572 -52.72 7.78 -29.51
N ILE A 573 -52.17 8.21 -28.37
CA ILE A 573 -52.65 9.37 -27.61
C ILE A 573 -51.99 10.63 -28.18
N THR A 574 -52.78 11.65 -28.50
CA THR A 574 -52.28 12.85 -29.19
C THR A 574 -52.47 14.15 -28.39
N ALA A 575 -53.17 14.10 -27.26
CA ALA A 575 -53.36 15.25 -26.38
C ALA A 575 -53.61 14.86 -24.92
N LEU A 576 -53.05 15.63 -23.98
CA LEU A 576 -53.24 15.47 -22.52
C LEU A 576 -54.70 15.40 -22.08
N SER A 577 -55.64 16.00 -22.83
CA SER A 577 -57.07 15.93 -22.54
C SER A 577 -57.68 14.53 -22.69
N GLU A 578 -57.00 13.63 -23.40
CA GLU A 578 -57.43 12.23 -23.60
C GLU A 578 -57.13 11.36 -22.36
N LEU A 579 -56.25 11.83 -21.46
CA LEU A 579 -55.86 11.16 -20.21
C LEU A 579 -56.79 11.49 -19.01
N ILE A 580 -57.66 12.48 -19.16
CA ILE A 580 -58.45 13.06 -18.06
C ILE A 580 -59.87 12.48 -18.09
N PHE A 581 -60.22 11.71 -17.06
CA PHE A 581 -61.51 11.01 -16.95
C PHE A 581 -62.55 11.79 -16.12
N ASP A 582 -63.83 11.65 -16.47
CA ASP A 582 -64.96 12.28 -15.76
C ASP A 582 -65.37 11.56 -14.44
N THR A 583 -64.83 10.37 -14.15
CA THR A 583 -65.30 9.53 -13.04
C THR A 583 -64.19 8.77 -12.32
N LEU A 584 -64.23 8.79 -10.99
CA LEU A 584 -63.38 7.97 -10.12
C LEU A 584 -63.54 6.47 -10.41
N GLY A 585 -62.42 5.75 -10.42
CA GLY A 585 -62.36 4.30 -10.54
C GLY A 585 -62.81 3.58 -9.27
N ALA A 586 -63.10 2.28 -9.41
CA ALA A 586 -63.37 1.40 -8.28
C ALA A 586 -62.09 1.09 -7.48
N SER A 587 -62.25 0.56 -6.26
CA SER A 587 -61.11 0.11 -5.44
C SER A 587 -60.46 -1.19 -5.93
N SER A 588 -61.20 -1.96 -6.74
CA SER A 588 -60.72 -3.12 -7.49
C SER A 588 -61.62 -3.26 -8.72
N VAL A 589 -61.01 -3.51 -9.88
CA VAL A 589 -61.67 -3.62 -11.19
C VAL A 589 -60.94 -4.67 -12.01
N SER A 590 -61.66 -5.43 -12.83
CA SER A 590 -61.00 -6.41 -13.71
C SER A 590 -60.19 -5.68 -14.77
N THR A 591 -59.03 -6.21 -15.16
CA THR A 591 -58.14 -5.64 -16.19
C THR A 591 -58.90 -5.27 -17.47
N GLY A 592 -59.79 -6.15 -17.96
CA GLY A 592 -60.63 -5.89 -19.14
C GLY A 592 -61.65 -4.74 -19.01
N GLU A 593 -61.88 -4.21 -17.80
CA GLU A 593 -62.74 -3.04 -17.53
C GLU A 593 -61.96 -1.85 -16.90
N PHE A 594 -60.63 -1.97 -16.76
CA PHE A 594 -59.79 -0.88 -16.27
C PHE A 594 -59.71 0.26 -17.28
N GLN A 595 -59.50 1.47 -16.75
CA GLN A 595 -59.38 2.72 -17.50
C GLN A 595 -58.38 3.63 -16.80
N GLY A 596 -57.16 3.64 -17.30
CA GLY A 596 -56.01 4.36 -16.76
C GLY A 596 -54.82 4.28 -17.71
N MET A 597 -53.70 4.83 -17.29
CA MET A 597 -52.46 4.94 -18.04
C MET A 597 -51.36 4.20 -17.27
N SER A 598 -50.56 3.37 -17.94
CA SER A 598 -49.36 2.77 -17.30
C SER A 598 -48.35 3.87 -16.93
N ILE A 599 -47.61 3.64 -15.84
CA ILE A 599 -46.50 4.48 -15.33
C ILE A 599 -45.32 3.62 -14.85
N GLY A 600 -45.17 2.42 -15.42
CA GLY A 600 -44.21 1.37 -15.08
C GLY A 600 -44.76 0.00 -15.49
N GLU A 601 -44.00 -1.08 -15.25
CA GLU A 601 -44.53 -2.44 -15.40
C GLU A 601 -45.62 -2.68 -14.35
N ASP A 602 -46.74 -3.26 -14.77
CA ASP A 602 -47.88 -3.61 -13.90
C ASP A 602 -48.47 -2.52 -12.99
N ILE A 603 -48.07 -1.26 -13.16
CA ILE A 603 -48.57 -0.13 -12.38
C ILE A 603 -49.21 0.95 -13.25
N ALA A 604 -50.26 1.59 -12.72
CA ALA A 604 -51.06 2.53 -13.49
C ALA A 604 -51.66 3.67 -12.66
N VAL A 605 -51.83 4.82 -13.31
CA VAL A 605 -52.49 6.01 -12.78
C VAL A 605 -53.77 6.34 -13.54
N LYS A 606 -54.75 6.92 -12.84
CA LYS A 606 -55.97 7.49 -13.44
C LYS A 606 -56.17 8.92 -12.98
N PHE A 607 -56.12 9.86 -13.91
CA PHE A 607 -56.41 11.29 -13.67
C PHE A 607 -57.90 11.59 -13.80
N VAL A 608 -58.49 12.22 -12.78
CA VAL A 608 -59.94 12.49 -12.73
C VAL A 608 -60.19 13.97 -12.45
N ASP A 609 -60.93 14.65 -13.33
CA ASP A 609 -61.48 16.00 -13.06
C ASP A 609 -62.89 15.88 -12.49
N ASP A 610 -62.97 15.67 -11.17
CA ASP A 610 -64.24 15.60 -10.44
C ASP A 610 -64.93 16.97 -10.22
N SER A 611 -64.42 18.05 -10.84
CA SER A 611 -64.83 19.46 -10.68
C SER A 611 -64.61 20.09 -9.30
N SER A 612 -63.91 19.41 -8.39
CA SER A 612 -63.60 19.91 -7.04
C SER A 612 -62.18 19.66 -6.51
N SER A 613 -61.46 18.66 -7.00
CA SER A 613 -60.22 18.17 -6.37
C SER A 613 -59.04 17.86 -7.31
N LYS A 614 -59.27 17.61 -8.61
CA LYS A 614 -58.26 17.06 -9.55
C LYS A 614 -57.52 15.84 -8.96
N THR A 615 -58.22 14.73 -8.86
CA THR A 615 -57.74 13.52 -8.15
C THR A 615 -56.92 12.63 -9.09
N ALA A 616 -55.76 12.16 -8.64
CA ALA A 616 -55.02 11.06 -9.24
C ALA A 616 -55.26 9.78 -8.44
N GLN A 617 -55.42 8.63 -9.09
CA GLN A 617 -55.66 7.34 -8.45
C GLN A 617 -54.63 6.31 -8.93
N TYR A 618 -53.93 5.65 -8.01
CA TYR A 618 -52.79 4.77 -8.29
C TYR A 618 -53.17 3.31 -8.07
N TYR A 619 -52.79 2.44 -9.00
CA TYR A 619 -53.20 1.05 -9.09
C TYR A 619 -51.99 0.14 -9.34
N THR A 620 -51.94 -1.00 -8.63
CA THR A 620 -51.19 -2.18 -9.07
C THR A 620 -52.09 -3.09 -9.90
N ILE A 621 -51.50 -3.79 -10.86
CA ILE A 621 -52.15 -4.73 -11.77
C ILE A 621 -51.61 -6.12 -11.46
N ASP A 622 -52.50 -7.10 -11.41
CA ASP A 622 -52.15 -8.51 -11.26
C ASP A 622 -52.81 -9.25 -12.43
N TRP A 623 -51.99 -9.70 -13.39
CA TRP A 623 -52.48 -10.41 -14.59
C TRP A 623 -52.99 -11.82 -14.29
N ASP A 624 -52.40 -12.50 -13.31
CA ASP A 624 -52.75 -13.86 -12.91
C ASP A 624 -54.14 -13.90 -12.27
N SER A 625 -54.48 -12.93 -11.42
CA SER A 625 -55.84 -12.77 -10.90
C SER A 625 -56.76 -11.99 -11.87
N GLY A 626 -56.19 -11.17 -12.74
CA GLY A 626 -56.91 -10.37 -13.75
C GLY A 626 -57.58 -9.11 -13.17
N PHE A 627 -56.98 -8.48 -12.16
CA PHE A 627 -57.51 -7.29 -11.47
C PHE A 627 -56.48 -6.18 -11.32
N ALA A 628 -56.94 -4.94 -11.48
CA ALA A 628 -56.24 -3.74 -11.01
C ALA A 628 -56.81 -3.31 -9.64
N THR A 629 -55.94 -3.02 -8.67
CA THR A 629 -56.29 -2.71 -7.27
C THR A 629 -55.81 -1.32 -6.89
N LEU A 630 -56.72 -0.49 -6.35
CA LEU A 630 -56.40 0.88 -5.93
C LEU A 630 -55.54 0.86 -4.66
N VAL A 631 -54.29 1.31 -4.75
CA VAL A 631 -53.34 1.37 -3.63
C VAL A 631 -53.33 2.76 -2.97
N ALA A 632 -53.41 3.84 -3.76
CA ALA A 632 -53.36 5.21 -3.23
C ALA A 632 -54.17 6.23 -4.06
N THR A 633 -54.26 7.46 -3.54
CA THR A 633 -54.81 8.62 -4.25
C THR A 633 -53.99 9.87 -3.97
N GLY A 634 -53.70 10.65 -5.01
CA GLY A 634 -52.99 11.93 -4.97
C GLY A 634 -53.75 13.00 -5.73
N THR A 635 -53.02 14.03 -6.18
CA THR A 635 -53.56 15.15 -6.97
C THR A 635 -52.70 15.42 -8.19
N TRP A 636 -53.31 15.97 -9.24
CA TRP A 636 -52.61 16.40 -10.45
C TRP A 636 -52.89 17.88 -10.78
N SER A 637 -51.96 18.56 -11.45
CA SER A 637 -52.14 19.92 -11.97
C SER A 637 -52.00 19.95 -13.50
N LEU A 638 -52.29 21.09 -14.11
CA LEU A 638 -52.02 21.31 -15.53
C LEU A 638 -51.45 22.71 -15.63
N GLU A 639 -50.19 22.79 -16.06
CA GLU A 639 -49.36 24.00 -15.97
C GLU A 639 -48.76 24.34 -17.33
N THR A 640 -48.13 25.50 -17.42
CA THR A 640 -47.46 25.94 -18.64
C THR A 640 -46.09 26.46 -18.26
N VAL A 641 -45.08 25.65 -18.51
CA VAL A 641 -43.66 25.96 -18.26
C VAL A 641 -43.04 26.33 -19.60
N ASN A 642 -42.37 27.48 -19.66
CA ASN A 642 -41.90 28.09 -20.90
C ASN A 642 -43.01 28.20 -21.98
N THR A 643 -42.98 27.35 -23.01
CA THR A 643 -43.99 27.26 -24.07
C THR A 643 -44.88 26.03 -23.99
N GLU A 644 -44.52 25.06 -23.15
CA GLU A 644 -45.08 23.71 -23.17
C GLU A 644 -46.14 23.52 -22.08
N SER A 645 -47.10 22.64 -22.35
CA SER A 645 -48.17 22.30 -21.39
C SER A 645 -47.84 20.98 -20.71
N LEU A 646 -47.77 21.00 -19.38
CA LEU A 646 -47.40 19.84 -18.56
C LEU A 646 -48.58 19.44 -17.69
N LEU A 647 -48.89 18.14 -17.64
CA LEU A 647 -49.73 17.54 -16.60
C LEU A 647 -48.78 17.02 -15.52
N LEU A 648 -48.71 17.69 -14.37
CA LEU A 648 -47.84 17.32 -13.26
C LEU A 648 -48.62 16.51 -12.22
N PHE A 649 -48.00 15.48 -11.65
CA PHE A 649 -48.57 14.65 -10.59
C PHE A 649 -47.46 14.05 -9.71
N SER A 650 -47.74 13.81 -8.43
CA SER A 650 -46.76 13.28 -7.48
C SER A 650 -47.23 11.92 -6.95
N VAL A 651 -46.41 10.88 -7.10
CA VAL A 651 -46.69 9.51 -6.64
C VAL A 651 -46.57 9.48 -5.11
N PRO A 652 -47.68 9.34 -4.35
CA PRO A 652 -47.62 9.40 -2.90
C PRO A 652 -46.84 8.20 -2.36
N SER A 653 -46.12 8.34 -1.24
CA SER A 653 -45.33 7.24 -0.65
C SER A 653 -46.11 5.94 -0.39
N THR A 654 -47.42 6.02 -0.16
CA THR A 654 -48.30 4.83 -0.05
C THR A 654 -48.50 4.07 -1.38
N ALA A 655 -48.26 4.71 -2.52
CA ALA A 655 -48.17 4.05 -3.83
C ALA A 655 -46.76 3.52 -4.04
N LEU A 656 -45.70 4.31 -3.78
CA LEU A 656 -44.30 3.85 -3.89
C LEU A 656 -44.07 2.53 -3.12
N THR A 657 -44.46 2.46 -1.84
CA THR A 657 -44.37 1.23 -1.02
C THR A 657 -45.25 0.07 -1.53
N ALA A 658 -46.22 0.33 -2.40
CA ALA A 658 -47.12 -0.68 -2.95
C ALA A 658 -46.76 -1.10 -4.38
N PHE A 659 -45.98 -0.28 -5.09
CA PHE A 659 -45.33 -0.59 -6.37
C PHE A 659 -44.03 -1.37 -6.09
N GLY A 660 -43.23 -0.92 -5.12
CA GLY A 660 -41.92 -1.52 -4.88
C GLY A 660 -41.03 -1.28 -6.09
N ASP A 661 -40.45 -2.37 -6.60
CA ASP A 661 -39.49 -2.34 -7.70
C ASP A 661 -40.18 -2.10 -9.07
N ASP A 662 -41.51 -2.29 -9.15
CA ASP A 662 -42.35 -1.91 -10.33
C ASP A 662 -42.30 -0.39 -10.67
N PHE A 663 -41.80 0.45 -9.73
CA PHE A 663 -41.61 1.89 -9.91
C PHE A 663 -40.17 2.27 -9.59
N ASP A 664 -39.32 2.21 -10.61
CA ASP A 664 -37.90 2.55 -10.52
C ASP A 664 -37.61 3.88 -11.20
N GLU A 665 -38.05 4.96 -10.55
CA GLU A 665 -37.94 6.32 -11.08
C GLU A 665 -37.19 7.23 -10.09
N PRO A 666 -36.34 8.17 -10.56
CA PRO A 666 -35.47 9.00 -9.71
C PRO A 666 -36.24 10.02 -8.85
N THR A 667 -37.52 10.23 -9.16
CA THR A 667 -38.39 11.14 -8.40
C THR A 667 -39.82 10.60 -8.34
N ALA A 668 -40.51 10.93 -7.26
CA ALA A 668 -41.96 10.74 -7.17
C ALA A 668 -42.75 11.77 -8.01
N ASP A 669 -42.11 12.85 -8.47
CA ASP A 669 -42.76 13.97 -9.14
C ASP A 669 -42.68 13.78 -10.66
N MET A 670 -43.82 13.41 -11.25
CA MET A 670 -43.94 12.97 -12.63
C MET A 670 -44.65 14.02 -13.49
N LEU A 671 -44.31 14.06 -14.77
CA LEU A 671 -44.92 14.91 -15.77
C LEU A 671 -45.40 14.13 -16.99
N ILE A 672 -46.35 14.74 -17.71
CA ILE A 672 -46.80 14.27 -19.02
C ILE A 672 -46.94 15.47 -19.94
N SER A 673 -46.39 15.38 -21.15
CA SER A 673 -46.46 16.44 -22.16
C SER A 673 -46.76 15.89 -23.56
N VAL A 674 -46.81 16.78 -24.56
CA VAL A 674 -47.00 16.44 -25.96
C VAL A 674 -45.78 16.89 -26.75
N TYR A 675 -45.11 15.94 -27.40
CA TYR A 675 -43.95 16.18 -28.27
C TYR A 675 -44.16 15.48 -29.63
N ASP A 676 -43.74 16.15 -30.72
CA ASP A 676 -44.06 15.87 -32.14
C ASP A 676 -45.48 15.31 -32.48
N GLY A 677 -46.48 15.59 -31.63
CA GLY A 677 -47.86 15.15 -31.81
C GLY A 677 -48.23 13.82 -31.15
N ALA A 678 -47.31 13.19 -30.41
CA ALA A 678 -47.56 12.09 -29.47
C ALA A 678 -47.51 12.60 -28.02
N VAL A 679 -48.05 11.80 -27.10
CA VAL A 679 -47.93 12.02 -25.65
C VAL A 679 -46.75 11.21 -25.12
N TYR A 680 -45.96 11.84 -24.26
CA TYR A 680 -44.81 11.24 -23.56
C TYR A 680 -44.89 11.54 -22.06
N ILE A 681 -44.31 10.66 -21.25
CA ILE A 681 -44.15 10.77 -19.80
C ILE A 681 -42.69 11.08 -19.47
N GLY A 682 -42.44 11.64 -18.29
CA GLY A 682 -41.10 11.83 -17.73
C GLY A 682 -41.15 12.32 -16.29
N ASN A 683 -39.99 12.66 -15.74
CA ASN A 683 -39.82 13.19 -14.38
C ASN A 683 -39.75 14.73 -14.33
N HIS A 684 -40.10 15.26 -13.15
CA HIS A 684 -39.92 16.64 -12.73
C HIS A 684 -39.04 16.67 -11.48
N GLU A 685 -37.82 17.11 -11.66
CA GLU A 685 -36.84 17.25 -10.58
C GLU A 685 -37.02 18.61 -9.94
N THR A 686 -37.43 18.63 -8.68
CA THR A 686 -37.67 19.88 -7.94
C THR A 686 -36.35 20.47 -7.45
N ALA A 687 -36.18 21.79 -7.57
CA ALA A 687 -35.01 22.50 -7.05
C ALA A 687 -34.74 22.20 -5.56
N ASP A 688 -33.46 22.10 -5.18
CA ASP A 688 -32.97 21.86 -3.82
C ASP A 688 -33.47 20.52 -3.19
N VAL A 689 -33.89 19.54 -4.00
CA VAL A 689 -34.30 18.19 -3.56
C VAL A 689 -33.32 17.16 -4.09
N LEU A 690 -32.64 16.43 -3.19
CA LEU A 690 -31.79 15.28 -3.54
C LEU A 690 -32.61 14.24 -4.33
N LEU A 691 -32.08 13.79 -5.46
CA LEU A 691 -32.66 12.68 -6.21
C LEU A 691 -32.42 11.38 -5.44
N GLU A 692 -33.49 10.64 -5.14
CA GLU A 692 -33.39 9.35 -4.44
C GLU A 692 -33.25 8.25 -5.51
N LYS A 693 -32.28 7.33 -5.34
CA LYS A 693 -31.83 6.29 -6.31
C LYS A 693 -30.89 6.77 -7.44
N GLU A 694 -30.53 8.04 -7.51
CA GLU A 694 -29.57 8.56 -8.50
C GLU A 694 -28.22 8.90 -7.84
N ASP A 695 -27.27 7.98 -7.96
CA ASP A 695 -25.87 8.16 -7.56
C ASP A 695 -24.96 8.04 -8.79
N ILE A 696 -24.16 9.07 -9.10
CA ILE A 696 -23.03 8.91 -10.02
C ILE A 696 -21.92 8.16 -9.27
N VAL A 697 -21.58 6.96 -9.73
CA VAL A 697 -20.44 6.20 -9.22
C VAL A 697 -19.26 6.35 -10.18
N LEU A 698 -18.24 7.09 -9.75
CA LEU A 698 -16.96 7.20 -10.47
C LEU A 698 -15.91 6.30 -9.85
N ILE A 699 -15.02 5.76 -10.67
CA ILE A 699 -13.92 4.91 -10.25
C ILE A 699 -12.59 5.30 -10.89
N SER A 700 -11.53 4.96 -10.17
CA SER A 700 -10.16 4.96 -10.69
C SER A 700 -9.98 4.07 -11.93
N ALA A 701 -8.97 4.37 -12.76
CA ALA A 701 -8.57 3.49 -13.86
C ALA A 701 -8.19 2.07 -13.39
N ALA A 702 -7.55 1.94 -12.22
CA ALA A 702 -7.16 0.64 -11.66
C ALA A 702 -8.38 -0.22 -11.30
N ALA A 703 -9.40 0.37 -10.66
CA ALA A 703 -10.65 -0.30 -10.35
C ALA A 703 -11.45 -0.69 -11.62
N LYS A 704 -11.49 0.19 -12.63
CA LYS A 704 -12.14 -0.08 -13.92
C LYS A 704 -11.53 -1.29 -14.64
N GLU A 705 -10.20 -1.37 -14.70
CA GLU A 705 -9.52 -2.53 -15.27
C GLU A 705 -9.72 -3.79 -14.42
N ALA A 706 -9.76 -3.69 -13.09
CA ALA A 706 -10.04 -4.82 -12.22
C ALA A 706 -11.45 -5.41 -12.45
N LEU A 707 -12.47 -4.56 -12.50
CA LEU A 707 -13.86 -4.95 -12.79
C LEU A 707 -13.99 -5.65 -14.15
N ILE A 708 -13.43 -5.05 -15.22
CA ILE A 708 -13.52 -5.62 -16.57
C ILE A 708 -12.85 -7.00 -16.65
N ASN A 709 -11.68 -7.16 -16.01
CA ASN A 709 -10.97 -8.43 -16.00
C ASN A 709 -11.67 -9.51 -15.14
N ALA A 710 -12.29 -9.12 -14.01
CA ALA A 710 -12.98 -10.04 -13.11
C ALA A 710 -14.39 -10.44 -13.58
N ALA A 711 -15.00 -9.66 -14.48
CA ALA A 711 -16.34 -9.96 -14.99
C ALA A 711 -16.39 -11.28 -15.79
N ASP A 712 -17.53 -11.95 -15.84
CA ASP A 712 -17.85 -13.03 -16.79
C ASP A 712 -18.95 -12.53 -17.74
N ILE A 713 -18.55 -11.97 -18.87
CA ILE A 713 -19.47 -11.31 -19.81
C ILE A 713 -20.00 -12.37 -20.79
N PRO A 714 -21.32 -12.61 -20.85
CA PRO A 714 -21.88 -13.69 -21.66
C PRO A 714 -21.69 -13.44 -23.15
N LEU A 715 -21.12 -14.43 -23.86
CA LEU A 715 -20.92 -14.36 -25.30
C LEU A 715 -22.25 -14.50 -26.06
N THR A 716 -22.64 -13.47 -26.82
CA THR A 716 -23.94 -13.43 -27.50
C THR A 716 -23.87 -13.52 -29.02
N GLN A 717 -24.94 -14.05 -29.63
CA GLN A 717 -25.11 -14.16 -31.07
C GLN A 717 -25.82 -12.92 -31.63
N CYS A 718 -25.08 -11.98 -32.20
CA CYS A 718 -25.67 -10.81 -32.84
C CYS A 718 -26.34 -11.16 -34.18
N ASN A 719 -27.68 -11.21 -34.20
CA ASN A 719 -28.49 -11.49 -35.39
C ASN A 719 -28.84 -10.23 -36.23
N GLU A 720 -28.37 -9.05 -35.85
CA GLU A 720 -28.68 -7.81 -36.57
C GLU A 720 -28.13 -7.79 -38.00
N GLY A 721 -28.92 -7.30 -38.96
CA GLY A 721 -28.52 -7.27 -40.37
C GLY A 721 -28.48 -8.64 -41.08
N ASP A 722 -28.91 -9.72 -40.42
CA ASP A 722 -29.07 -11.04 -41.04
C ASP A 722 -30.11 -11.01 -42.18
N SER A 723 -29.89 -11.83 -43.20
CA SER A 723 -30.69 -11.85 -44.43
C SER A 723 -31.51 -13.12 -44.58
N ASP A 724 -32.78 -12.99 -44.99
CA ASP A 724 -33.72 -14.11 -45.18
C ASP A 724 -33.52 -14.91 -46.49
N GLY A 725 -32.38 -14.74 -47.18
CA GLY A 725 -32.10 -15.35 -48.49
C GLY A 725 -32.91 -14.79 -49.68
N THR A 726 -33.87 -13.89 -49.45
CA THR A 726 -34.69 -13.32 -50.53
C THR A 726 -34.12 -12.03 -51.14
N THR A 727 -33.13 -11.43 -50.46
CA THR A 727 -32.46 -10.18 -50.85
C THR A 727 -31.08 -10.46 -51.42
N THR A 728 -30.60 -9.61 -52.35
CA THR A 728 -29.24 -9.73 -52.88
C THR A 728 -28.29 -8.92 -52.01
N VAL A 729 -27.55 -9.61 -51.13
CA VAL A 729 -26.53 -9.03 -50.25
C VAL A 729 -25.11 -9.32 -50.77
N GLY A 730 -24.14 -8.51 -50.34
CA GLY A 730 -22.73 -8.66 -50.65
C GLY A 730 -21.85 -8.04 -49.56
N MET A 731 -20.57 -7.76 -49.89
CA MET A 731 -19.57 -7.32 -48.91
C MET A 731 -19.96 -6.01 -48.19
N THR A 732 -20.61 -5.06 -48.88
CA THR A 732 -21.02 -3.78 -48.26
C THR A 732 -22.16 -3.96 -47.28
N GLU A 733 -23.12 -4.85 -47.57
CA GLU A 733 -24.17 -5.22 -46.62
C GLU A 733 -23.61 -6.05 -45.46
N PHE A 734 -22.58 -6.87 -45.68
CA PHE A 734 -21.89 -7.63 -44.64
C PHE A 734 -21.07 -6.74 -43.70
N GLU A 735 -20.30 -5.79 -44.24
CA GLU A 735 -19.59 -4.78 -43.45
C GLU A 735 -20.57 -3.94 -42.60
N ALA A 736 -21.73 -3.58 -43.14
CA ALA A 736 -22.78 -2.88 -42.37
C ALA A 736 -23.42 -3.75 -41.28
N ALA A 737 -23.67 -5.05 -41.55
CA ALA A 737 -24.19 -5.98 -40.56
C ALA A 737 -23.18 -6.35 -39.47
N ILE A 738 -21.88 -6.19 -39.73
CA ILE A 738 -20.81 -6.28 -38.73
C ILE A 738 -20.82 -5.02 -37.85
N GLU A 739 -20.96 -3.83 -38.44
CA GLU A 739 -21.00 -2.56 -37.69
C GLU A 739 -22.17 -2.53 -36.69
N SER A 740 -23.36 -2.98 -37.11
CA SER A 740 -24.52 -3.19 -36.22
C SER A 740 -24.25 -4.15 -35.05
N CYS A 741 -23.23 -5.00 -35.15
CA CYS A 741 -22.82 -5.93 -34.10
C CYS A 741 -21.60 -5.42 -33.30
N LEU A 742 -21.50 -4.10 -33.09
CA LEU A 742 -20.35 -3.45 -32.41
C LEU A 742 -19.01 -3.73 -33.13
N GLY A 743 -19.03 -3.88 -34.45
CA GLY A 743 -17.85 -4.19 -35.26
C GLY A 743 -17.28 -5.60 -35.04
N ALA A 744 -16.20 -5.92 -35.77
CA ALA A 744 -15.52 -7.22 -35.69
C ALA A 744 -14.06 -7.10 -35.26
N SER A 745 -13.66 -7.97 -34.32
CA SER A 745 -12.27 -8.25 -33.98
C SER A 745 -11.51 -8.80 -35.19
N PRO A 746 -10.24 -8.39 -35.40
CA PRO A 746 -9.49 -8.78 -36.58
C PRO A 746 -8.98 -10.22 -36.49
N ILE A 747 -9.44 -11.11 -37.37
CA ILE A 747 -8.96 -12.50 -37.39
C ILE A 747 -7.58 -12.55 -38.03
N THR A 748 -6.58 -12.98 -37.27
CA THR A 748 -5.22 -13.21 -37.77
C THR A 748 -5.02 -14.67 -38.23
N SER A 749 -3.96 -14.94 -38.99
CA SER A 749 -3.62 -16.33 -39.35
C SER A 749 -3.17 -17.16 -38.14
N GLU A 750 -2.72 -16.52 -37.06
CA GLU A 750 -2.30 -17.19 -35.82
C GLU A 750 -3.50 -17.70 -35.02
N MET A 751 -4.59 -16.90 -34.97
CA MET A 751 -5.85 -17.25 -34.31
C MET A 751 -6.61 -18.42 -34.95
N VAL A 752 -6.27 -18.82 -36.18
CA VAL A 752 -6.96 -19.93 -36.88
C VAL A 752 -6.03 -21.05 -37.37
N SER A 753 -4.73 -20.81 -37.56
CA SER A 753 -3.81 -21.83 -38.10
C SER A 753 -3.54 -22.94 -37.08
N GLY A 754 -4.04 -24.14 -37.36
CA GLY A 754 -4.00 -25.30 -36.48
C GLY A 754 -5.24 -25.44 -35.59
N GLN A 755 -6.10 -24.42 -35.56
CA GLN A 755 -7.28 -24.37 -34.71
C GLN A 755 -8.48 -25.07 -35.33
N ASN A 756 -9.45 -25.41 -34.49
CA ASN A 756 -10.66 -26.08 -34.92
C ASN A 756 -11.87 -25.55 -34.18
N PHE A 757 -12.98 -25.53 -34.90
CA PHE A 757 -14.20 -24.91 -34.43
C PHE A 757 -15.33 -25.92 -34.54
N HIS A 758 -16.03 -26.15 -33.44
CA HIS A 758 -17.21 -27.00 -33.35
C HIS A 758 -18.47 -26.14 -33.37
N ARG A 759 -19.49 -26.57 -34.12
CA ARG A 759 -20.76 -25.85 -34.24
C ARG A 759 -21.93 -26.80 -34.15
N ILE A 760 -22.82 -26.55 -33.19
CA ILE A 760 -24.09 -27.25 -33.03
C ILE A 760 -25.18 -26.40 -33.67
N ARG A 761 -25.88 -26.96 -34.67
CA ARG A 761 -26.99 -26.25 -35.34
C ARG A 761 -28.30 -26.53 -34.61
N GLY A 762 -29.28 -25.64 -34.71
CA GLY A 762 -30.61 -25.81 -34.10
C GLY A 762 -31.42 -27.05 -34.54
N ASP A 763 -30.95 -27.82 -35.52
CA ASP A 763 -31.48 -29.16 -35.88
C ASP A 763 -30.77 -30.33 -35.18
N GLY A 764 -29.81 -30.04 -34.29
CA GLY A 764 -28.96 -31.00 -33.59
C GLY A 764 -27.81 -31.58 -34.43
N SER A 765 -27.61 -31.14 -35.68
CA SER A 765 -26.48 -31.58 -36.52
C SER A 765 -25.22 -30.77 -36.23
N THR A 766 -24.05 -31.42 -36.25
CA THR A 766 -22.77 -30.77 -35.93
C THR A 766 -21.97 -30.44 -37.18
N ARG A 767 -21.11 -29.42 -37.08
CA ARG A 767 -20.01 -29.18 -38.03
C ARG A 767 -18.72 -28.96 -37.25
N ASP A 768 -17.65 -29.57 -37.75
CA ASP A 768 -16.30 -29.39 -37.21
C ASP A 768 -15.42 -28.83 -38.34
N TYR A 769 -14.70 -27.75 -38.07
CA TYR A 769 -13.92 -26.99 -39.05
C TYR A 769 -12.45 -27.01 -38.67
N THR A 770 -11.62 -27.79 -39.35
CA THR A 770 -10.17 -27.93 -39.07
C THR A 770 -9.35 -27.05 -40.01
N PHE A 771 -8.78 -25.98 -39.49
CA PHE A 771 -7.95 -25.03 -40.23
C PHE A 771 -6.48 -25.46 -40.20
N ASN A 772 -6.02 -26.21 -41.21
CA ASN A 772 -4.66 -26.71 -41.25
C ASN A 772 -3.65 -25.60 -41.56
N ALA A 773 -2.46 -25.68 -40.95
CA ALA A 773 -1.36 -24.73 -41.14
C ALA A 773 -0.75 -24.69 -42.57
N ASP A 774 -1.17 -25.58 -43.46
CA ASP A 774 -0.81 -25.54 -44.89
C ASP A 774 -1.76 -24.68 -45.76
N GLY A 775 -2.78 -24.07 -45.14
CA GLY A 775 -3.81 -23.25 -45.79
C GLY A 775 -5.01 -24.04 -46.29
N SER A 776 -5.12 -25.34 -45.98
CA SER A 776 -6.31 -26.14 -46.25
C SER A 776 -7.28 -26.16 -45.05
N LEU A 777 -8.58 -26.19 -45.34
CA LEU A 777 -9.65 -26.36 -44.35
C LEU A 777 -10.33 -27.71 -44.60
N THR A 778 -10.42 -28.56 -43.58
CA THR A 778 -11.20 -29.80 -43.62
C THR A 778 -12.50 -29.59 -42.85
N VAL A 779 -13.65 -29.91 -43.46
CA VAL A 779 -14.96 -29.76 -42.81
C VAL A 779 -15.62 -31.11 -42.59
N TYR A 780 -15.94 -31.42 -41.35
CA TYR A 780 -16.72 -32.58 -40.95
C TYR A 780 -18.19 -32.18 -40.74
N LYS A 781 -19.07 -33.16 -40.97
CA LYS A 781 -20.49 -33.08 -40.68
C LYS A 781 -20.88 -34.32 -39.90
N ASP A 782 -21.45 -34.14 -38.72
CA ASP A 782 -21.87 -35.26 -37.85
C ASP A 782 -20.71 -36.27 -37.67
N SER A 783 -19.51 -35.75 -37.40
CA SER A 783 -18.21 -36.46 -37.30
C SER A 783 -17.75 -37.22 -38.56
N VAL A 784 -18.33 -36.95 -39.74
CA VAL A 784 -17.92 -37.54 -41.03
C VAL A 784 -17.33 -36.46 -41.93
N GLU A 785 -16.13 -36.70 -42.48
CA GLU A 785 -15.46 -35.80 -43.42
C GLU A 785 -16.38 -35.50 -44.62
N SER A 786 -16.69 -34.21 -44.83
CA SER A 786 -17.66 -33.76 -45.82
C SER A 786 -17.00 -33.20 -47.08
N TYR A 787 -16.02 -32.31 -46.93
CA TYR A 787 -15.23 -31.72 -48.02
C TYR A 787 -13.98 -31.01 -47.49
N THR A 788 -13.07 -30.70 -48.42
CA THR A 788 -11.92 -29.81 -48.20
C THR A 788 -12.10 -28.49 -48.95
N ALA A 789 -11.54 -27.42 -48.39
CA ALA A 789 -11.46 -26.08 -48.97
C ALA A 789 -10.07 -25.48 -48.72
N LEU A 790 -9.83 -24.27 -49.21
CA LEU A 790 -8.66 -23.46 -48.88
C LEU A 790 -9.10 -22.26 -48.05
N TRP A 791 -8.28 -21.84 -47.09
CA TRP A 791 -8.53 -20.64 -46.28
C TRP A 791 -7.38 -19.63 -46.39
N THR A 792 -7.72 -18.35 -46.29
CA THR A 792 -6.78 -17.22 -46.25
C THR A 792 -7.38 -16.08 -45.44
N ILE A 793 -6.57 -15.23 -44.81
CA ILE A 793 -7.06 -13.97 -44.25
C ILE A 793 -7.10 -12.91 -45.37
N GLU A 794 -8.25 -12.26 -45.56
CA GLU A 794 -8.44 -11.11 -46.47
C GLU A 794 -9.25 -10.04 -45.74
N ASN A 795 -8.71 -8.82 -45.63
CA ASN A 795 -9.30 -7.69 -44.90
C ASN A 795 -9.76 -8.05 -43.46
N ASN A 796 -8.90 -8.74 -42.70
CA ASN A 796 -9.16 -9.20 -41.33
C ASN A 796 -10.26 -10.27 -41.18
N TYR A 797 -10.81 -10.78 -42.28
CA TYR A 797 -11.79 -11.87 -42.29
C TYR A 797 -11.16 -13.19 -42.76
N VAL A 798 -11.66 -14.31 -42.25
CA VAL A 798 -11.32 -15.63 -42.80
C VAL A 798 -12.09 -15.83 -44.08
N LYS A 799 -11.38 -15.89 -45.20
CA LYS A 799 -11.93 -16.22 -46.51
C LYS A 799 -11.72 -17.69 -46.83
N ILE A 800 -12.80 -18.43 -47.01
CA ILE A 800 -12.81 -19.82 -47.45
C ILE A 800 -13.13 -19.87 -48.95
N THR A 801 -12.39 -20.67 -49.71
CA THR A 801 -12.59 -20.88 -51.16
C THR A 801 -12.59 -22.37 -51.49
N TYR A 802 -13.58 -22.84 -52.23
CA TYR A 802 -13.70 -24.25 -52.60
C TYR A 802 -12.63 -24.72 -53.61
N GLU A 803 -12.16 -25.96 -53.44
CA GLU A 803 -11.21 -26.56 -54.39
C GLU A 803 -11.81 -26.70 -55.80
N GLY A 804 -11.43 -25.77 -56.69
CA GLY A 804 -11.80 -25.77 -58.10
C GLY A 804 -12.92 -24.82 -58.50
N ASN A 805 -13.48 -24.05 -57.57
CA ASN A 805 -14.42 -22.96 -57.87
C ASN A 805 -13.96 -21.64 -57.21
N THR A 806 -13.80 -20.59 -58.02
CA THR A 806 -13.39 -19.25 -57.55
C THR A 806 -14.56 -18.25 -57.49
N GLU A 807 -15.78 -18.69 -57.82
CA GLU A 807 -17.00 -17.87 -57.74
C GLU A 807 -17.85 -18.20 -56.48
N GLU A 808 -17.45 -19.23 -55.72
CA GLU A 808 -18.02 -19.59 -54.41
C GLU A 808 -16.95 -19.32 -53.34
N SER A 809 -17.15 -18.25 -52.55
CA SER A 809 -16.25 -17.85 -51.46
C SER A 809 -17.05 -17.45 -50.23
N TRP A 810 -16.57 -17.82 -49.05
CA TRP A 810 -17.24 -17.54 -47.78
C TRP A 810 -16.35 -16.64 -46.93
N TYR A 811 -16.95 -15.76 -46.13
CA TYR A 811 -16.22 -14.90 -45.18
C TYR A 811 -16.75 -15.13 -43.78
N TRP A 812 -15.85 -15.29 -42.82
CA TRP A 812 -16.16 -15.24 -41.39
C TRP A 812 -15.56 -13.96 -40.81
N ALA A 813 -16.37 -13.18 -40.10
CA ALA A 813 -15.94 -12.05 -39.29
C ALA A 813 -16.20 -12.40 -37.81
N LEU A 814 -15.21 -12.10 -36.96
CA LEU A 814 -15.26 -12.40 -35.54
C LEU A 814 -15.89 -11.22 -34.81
N VAL A 815 -17.16 -11.34 -34.45
CA VAL A 815 -17.90 -10.28 -33.78
C VAL A 815 -17.39 -10.13 -32.35
N ASP A 816 -17.33 -11.25 -31.64
CA ASP A 816 -16.89 -11.36 -30.25
C ASP A 816 -16.39 -12.78 -29.95
N TYR A 817 -15.69 -13.00 -28.84
CA TYR A 817 -15.24 -14.31 -28.37
C TYR A 817 -14.97 -14.32 -26.87
N ASN A 818 -14.90 -15.52 -26.29
CA ASN A 818 -14.16 -15.76 -25.05
C ASN A 818 -13.16 -16.91 -25.30
N ASP A 819 -12.51 -17.40 -24.25
CA ASP A 819 -11.47 -18.44 -24.38
C ASP A 819 -11.95 -19.74 -25.03
N THR A 820 -13.25 -20.04 -24.94
CA THR A 820 -13.83 -21.31 -25.42
C THR A 820 -14.80 -21.16 -26.59
N ASN A 821 -15.31 -19.97 -26.89
CA ASN A 821 -16.33 -19.76 -27.91
C ASN A 821 -16.13 -18.46 -28.72
N TRP A 822 -16.49 -18.49 -30.00
CA TRP A 822 -16.46 -17.37 -30.94
C TRP A 822 -17.87 -17.09 -31.48
N SER A 823 -18.29 -15.82 -31.42
CA SER A 823 -19.49 -15.32 -32.08
C SER A 823 -19.11 -14.81 -33.48
N LEU A 824 -19.68 -15.44 -34.51
CA LEU A 824 -19.27 -15.23 -35.90
C LEU A 824 -20.40 -14.68 -36.77
N LYS A 825 -20.06 -13.69 -37.59
CA LYS A 825 -20.88 -13.23 -38.73
C LYS A 825 -20.37 -13.90 -40.01
N PHE A 826 -21.28 -14.48 -40.78
CA PHE A 826 -20.97 -15.23 -41.99
C PHE A 826 -21.54 -14.53 -43.23
N LEU A 827 -20.73 -14.43 -44.28
CA LEU A 827 -21.21 -14.15 -45.64
C LEU A 827 -20.98 -15.41 -46.49
N GLU A 828 -22.04 -16.19 -46.75
CA GLU A 828 -21.97 -17.46 -47.46
C GLU A 828 -22.60 -17.36 -48.85
N THR A 829 -21.89 -17.80 -49.89
CA THR A 829 -22.46 -18.05 -51.23
C THR A 829 -22.56 -19.54 -51.49
N TYR A 830 -23.77 -20.03 -51.82
CA TYR A 830 -24.04 -21.43 -52.17
C TYR A 830 -25.03 -21.57 -53.33
N LEU A 831 -25.17 -22.77 -53.90
CA LEU A 831 -26.05 -23.05 -55.04
C LEU A 831 -27.36 -23.74 -54.64
N GLU A 832 -28.49 -23.04 -54.74
CA GLU A 832 -29.82 -23.66 -54.71
C GLU A 832 -30.36 -23.84 -56.14
N ASP A 833 -30.71 -25.08 -56.52
CA ASP A 833 -31.28 -25.42 -57.85
C ASP A 833 -30.50 -24.81 -59.05
N THR A 834 -29.17 -24.74 -58.94
CA THR A 834 -28.20 -24.13 -59.89
C THR A 834 -28.20 -22.59 -59.97
N THR A 835 -28.83 -21.91 -59.02
CA THR A 835 -28.77 -20.46 -58.83
C THR A 835 -27.88 -20.15 -57.62
N PRO A 836 -26.88 -19.25 -57.73
CA PRO A 836 -26.15 -18.78 -56.56
C PRO A 836 -27.06 -17.89 -55.71
N ILE A 837 -27.17 -18.24 -54.44
CA ILE A 837 -27.75 -17.42 -53.37
C ILE A 837 -26.58 -16.94 -52.51
N THR A 838 -26.69 -15.76 -51.93
CA THR A 838 -25.71 -15.21 -50.98
C THR A 838 -26.46 -14.67 -49.80
N GLU A 839 -26.06 -15.08 -48.61
CA GLU A 839 -26.75 -14.82 -47.34
C GLU A 839 -25.75 -14.30 -46.30
N ILE A 840 -26.22 -13.36 -45.48
CA ILE A 840 -25.61 -12.95 -44.22
C ILE A 840 -26.38 -13.65 -43.10
N TRP A 841 -25.66 -14.30 -42.19
CA TRP A 841 -26.21 -14.94 -40.99
C TRP A 841 -25.18 -14.94 -39.85
N ALA A 842 -25.64 -15.02 -38.59
CA ALA A 842 -24.80 -15.22 -37.42
C ALA A 842 -24.93 -16.64 -36.82
N ASP A 843 -23.91 -17.09 -36.09
CA ASP A 843 -23.90 -18.34 -35.31
C ASP A 843 -22.69 -18.35 -34.34
N THR A 844 -22.77 -19.11 -33.26
CA THR A 844 -21.63 -19.30 -32.33
C THR A 844 -20.89 -20.61 -32.63
N VAL A 845 -19.57 -20.61 -32.45
CA VAL A 845 -18.74 -21.82 -32.58
C VAL A 845 -17.82 -21.96 -31.36
N SER A 846 -17.68 -23.16 -30.82
CA SER A 846 -16.73 -23.45 -29.74
C SER A 846 -15.36 -23.73 -30.33
N LEU A 847 -14.29 -23.23 -29.72
CA LEU A 847 -12.93 -23.72 -29.98
C LEU A 847 -12.84 -25.14 -29.44
N VAL A 848 -12.26 -26.02 -30.25
CA VAL A 848 -12.00 -27.41 -29.88
C VAL A 848 -10.60 -27.76 -30.38
N ASP A 849 -9.74 -28.23 -29.49
CA ASP A 849 -8.46 -28.80 -29.89
C ASP A 849 -8.67 -30.02 -30.79
N VAL A 850 -7.99 -30.08 -31.93
CA VAL A 850 -7.86 -31.29 -32.74
C VAL A 850 -6.38 -31.59 -32.94
N GLY A 851 -5.87 -32.75 -32.55
CA GLY A 851 -6.58 -33.81 -31.82
C GLY A 851 -6.85 -33.43 -30.36
N SER A 852 -7.74 -34.18 -29.70
CA SER A 852 -7.81 -34.15 -28.25
C SER A 852 -6.45 -34.55 -27.67
N CYS A 853 -5.73 -33.57 -27.11
CA CYS A 853 -4.68 -33.81 -26.12
C CYS A 853 -5.30 -34.15 -24.75
N VAL A 854 -6.59 -34.51 -24.75
CA VAL A 854 -7.37 -35.12 -23.67
C VAL A 854 -7.41 -36.62 -23.95
N ILE A 855 -7.23 -37.42 -22.90
CA ILE A 855 -7.45 -38.87 -22.96
C ILE A 855 -8.95 -39.10 -23.19
N GLU A 856 -9.33 -39.90 -24.19
CA GLU A 856 -10.74 -40.21 -24.44
C GLU A 856 -11.29 -41.13 -23.34
N GLU A 857 -11.83 -40.53 -22.28
CA GLU A 857 -12.51 -41.22 -21.20
C GLU A 857 -13.79 -41.93 -21.65
N GLY A 858 -14.30 -42.81 -20.79
CA GLY A 858 -15.62 -43.43 -20.90
C GLY A 858 -15.61 -44.96 -21.00
N LEU A 859 -16.82 -45.49 -21.13
CA LEU A 859 -17.15 -46.92 -21.08
C LEU A 859 -17.05 -47.62 -22.44
N GLU A 860 -17.06 -48.95 -22.41
CA GLU A 860 -16.92 -49.87 -23.57
C GLU A 860 -15.57 -49.75 -24.33
N LYS A 861 -14.55 -49.15 -23.73
CA LYS A 861 -13.19 -48.99 -24.28
C LYS A 861 -12.37 -50.29 -24.14
N THR A 862 -11.35 -50.46 -24.99
CA THR A 862 -10.39 -51.58 -24.92
C THR A 862 -8.96 -51.10 -24.66
N TYR A 863 -8.06 -52.02 -24.28
CA TYR A 863 -6.62 -51.72 -24.16
C TYR A 863 -6.02 -51.14 -25.45
N SER A 864 -6.58 -51.49 -26.62
CA SER A 864 -6.12 -50.93 -27.89
C SER A 864 -6.55 -49.48 -28.07
N ASP A 865 -7.66 -49.07 -27.46
CA ASP A 865 -8.16 -47.69 -27.49
C ASP A 865 -7.40 -46.85 -26.46
N PHE A 866 -7.09 -47.42 -25.28
CA PHE A 866 -6.21 -46.82 -24.27
C PHE A 866 -4.81 -46.50 -24.83
N VAL A 867 -4.16 -47.48 -25.48
CA VAL A 867 -2.86 -47.24 -26.13
C VAL A 867 -2.98 -46.24 -27.30
N ALA A 868 -4.11 -46.23 -28.02
CA ALA A 868 -4.32 -45.29 -29.12
C ALA A 868 -4.52 -43.84 -28.65
N THR A 869 -5.28 -43.61 -27.56
CA THR A 869 -5.46 -42.27 -26.99
C THR A 869 -4.19 -41.76 -26.32
N LEU A 870 -3.43 -42.61 -25.63
CA LEU A 870 -2.07 -42.27 -25.15
C LEU A 870 -1.11 -41.94 -26.30
N SER A 871 -1.13 -42.71 -27.38
CA SER A 871 -0.31 -42.42 -28.57
C SER A 871 -0.73 -41.11 -29.26
N ALA A 872 -1.96 -40.65 -29.10
CA ALA A 872 -2.42 -39.33 -29.58
C ALA A 872 -1.95 -38.21 -28.65
N TYR A 873 -2.06 -38.40 -27.34
CA TYR A 873 -1.53 -37.51 -26.30
C TYR A 873 -0.01 -37.28 -26.44
N GLU A 874 0.76 -38.35 -26.70
CA GLU A 874 2.20 -38.31 -26.99
C GLU A 874 2.58 -37.53 -28.25
N GLN A 875 1.64 -37.29 -29.18
CA GLN A 875 1.90 -36.47 -30.37
C GLN A 875 1.69 -34.97 -30.11
N CYS A 876 1.02 -34.61 -29.01
CA CYS A 876 0.90 -33.23 -28.54
C CYS A 876 2.09 -32.79 -27.66
N HIS A 877 2.59 -33.68 -26.81
CA HIS A 877 3.60 -33.39 -25.79
C HIS A 877 5.00 -33.93 -26.19
N GLU A 878 6.06 -33.65 -25.42
CA GLU A 878 7.42 -34.18 -25.69
C GLU A 878 7.60 -35.69 -25.34
N GLY A 879 6.50 -36.46 -25.36
CA GLY A 879 6.39 -37.85 -24.88
C GLY A 879 5.86 -37.94 -23.44
N LEU A 880 5.50 -39.15 -22.99
CA LEU A 880 5.10 -39.39 -21.59
C LEU A 880 6.31 -39.40 -20.65
N PRO A 881 6.16 -38.95 -19.38
CA PRO A 881 7.12 -39.19 -18.31
C PRO A 881 7.47 -40.69 -18.15
N SER A 882 8.72 -40.99 -17.85
CA SER A 882 9.20 -42.39 -17.77
C SER A 882 9.30 -42.88 -16.33
N ILE A 883 8.33 -43.69 -15.89
CA ILE A 883 8.36 -44.34 -14.57
C ILE A 883 9.14 -45.66 -14.59
N SER A 884 9.91 -45.95 -13.53
CA SER A 884 10.70 -47.17 -13.38
C SER A 884 10.40 -47.92 -12.07
N THR A 885 10.84 -49.18 -11.98
CA THR A 885 10.61 -50.01 -10.79
C THR A 885 11.40 -49.55 -9.57
N ALA A 886 12.32 -48.58 -9.72
CA ALA A 886 13.01 -47.96 -8.59
C ALA A 886 12.20 -46.81 -8.00
N ASP A 887 11.39 -46.13 -8.82
CA ASP A 887 10.61 -44.96 -8.43
C ASP A 887 9.32 -45.40 -7.71
N LEU A 888 8.82 -46.60 -8.01
CA LEU A 888 7.72 -47.25 -7.29
C LEU A 888 8.15 -48.11 -6.07
N ASP A 889 9.44 -48.31 -5.80
CA ASP A 889 9.85 -49.20 -4.69
C ASP A 889 9.76 -48.49 -3.33
N GLY A 890 8.66 -48.72 -2.62
CA GLY A 890 8.32 -48.06 -1.35
C GLY A 890 7.40 -46.85 -1.52
N ALA A 891 6.94 -46.56 -2.74
CA ALA A 891 6.06 -45.41 -3.02
C ALA A 891 4.62 -45.64 -2.54
N GLU A 892 3.93 -44.53 -2.25
CA GLU A 892 2.54 -44.49 -1.81
C GLU A 892 1.77 -43.45 -2.64
N LEU A 893 0.69 -43.90 -3.32
CA LEU A 893 -0.15 -43.07 -4.18
C LEU A 893 -1.55 -42.94 -3.60
N TYR A 894 -1.89 -41.74 -3.09
CA TYR A 894 -3.15 -41.44 -2.43
C TYR A 894 -4.06 -40.59 -3.31
N ARG A 895 -5.38 -40.77 -3.20
CA ARG A 895 -6.37 -39.81 -3.72
C ARG A 895 -7.67 -39.87 -2.94
N VAL A 896 -8.37 -38.73 -2.97
CA VAL A 896 -9.76 -38.61 -2.56
C VAL A 896 -10.61 -38.27 -3.80
N LYS A 897 -11.83 -38.79 -3.87
CA LYS A 897 -12.80 -38.44 -4.92
C LYS A 897 -13.74 -37.33 -4.46
N SER A 898 -14.42 -36.69 -5.42
CA SER A 898 -15.51 -35.74 -5.18
C SER A 898 -16.70 -36.27 -4.37
N ASN A 899 -16.83 -37.60 -4.19
CA ASN A 899 -17.84 -38.24 -3.31
C ASN A 899 -17.26 -38.69 -1.95
N GLY A 900 -16.09 -38.19 -1.55
CA GLY A 900 -15.40 -38.52 -0.30
C GLY A 900 -14.69 -39.88 -0.25
N GLU A 901 -14.83 -40.72 -1.29
CA GLU A 901 -14.19 -42.06 -1.36
C GLU A 901 -12.66 -41.92 -1.39
N THR A 902 -11.96 -42.66 -0.52
CA THR A 902 -10.49 -42.61 -0.39
C THR A 902 -9.83 -43.84 -1.01
N ARG A 903 -8.68 -43.65 -1.68
CA ARG A 903 -7.92 -44.72 -2.32
C ARG A 903 -6.41 -44.54 -2.12
N LEU A 904 -5.74 -45.55 -1.57
CA LEU A 904 -4.28 -45.59 -1.41
C LEU A 904 -3.69 -46.86 -2.04
N TYR A 905 -2.61 -46.71 -2.81
CA TYR A 905 -1.76 -47.83 -3.23
C TYR A 905 -0.38 -47.73 -2.58
N THR A 906 0.03 -48.76 -1.84
CA THR A 906 1.40 -48.89 -1.32
C THR A 906 2.17 -49.96 -2.08
N PHE A 907 3.38 -49.64 -2.55
CA PHE A 907 4.14 -50.47 -3.49
C PHE A 907 5.41 -51.05 -2.84
N ALA A 908 5.59 -52.38 -2.86
CA ALA A 908 6.75 -53.04 -2.23
C ALA A 908 7.72 -53.68 -3.25
N SER A 909 9.03 -53.60 -2.96
CA SER A 909 10.16 -54.26 -3.67
C SER A 909 9.99 -55.71 -4.12
N ASP A 910 9.10 -56.49 -3.48
CA ASP A 910 8.86 -57.89 -3.86
C ASP A 910 7.77 -58.08 -4.93
N GLY A 911 7.20 -56.98 -5.43
CA GLY A 911 6.12 -56.96 -6.41
C GLY A 911 4.72 -57.04 -5.79
N THR A 912 4.60 -56.99 -4.47
CA THR A 912 3.31 -56.85 -3.76
C THR A 912 2.87 -55.39 -3.77
N ALA A 913 1.59 -55.14 -4.03
CA ALA A 913 0.96 -53.85 -3.77
C ALA A 913 -0.19 -54.05 -2.77
N THR A 914 -0.37 -53.12 -1.84
CA THR A 914 -1.58 -53.09 -0.99
C THR A 914 -2.46 -51.95 -1.46
N TYR A 915 -3.71 -52.28 -1.80
CA TYR A 915 -4.71 -51.30 -2.21
C TYR A 915 -5.71 -51.12 -1.07
N TYR A 916 -5.80 -49.91 -0.53
CA TYR A 916 -6.81 -49.52 0.43
C TYR A 916 -7.92 -48.78 -0.33
N LYS A 917 -9.18 -49.19 -0.15
CA LYS A 917 -10.37 -48.38 -0.49
C LYS A 917 -11.11 -48.14 0.82
N ASP A 918 -11.30 -46.87 1.20
CA ASP A 918 -11.97 -46.45 2.44
C ASP A 918 -11.39 -47.13 3.69
N GLY A 919 -10.05 -47.17 3.80
CA GLY A 919 -9.29 -47.84 4.85
C GLY A 919 -9.16 -49.36 4.72
N VAL A 920 -9.98 -50.02 3.90
CA VAL A 920 -10.03 -51.50 3.85
C VAL A 920 -8.94 -52.05 2.93
N ALA A 921 -7.94 -52.70 3.52
CA ALA A 921 -6.76 -53.24 2.85
C ALA A 921 -7.05 -54.45 1.94
N ARG A 922 -6.53 -54.43 0.70
CA ARG A 922 -6.69 -55.49 -0.30
C ARG A 922 -5.34 -55.81 -0.94
N SER A 923 -4.97 -57.09 -0.98
CA SER A 923 -3.72 -57.52 -1.62
C SER A 923 -3.83 -57.47 -3.15
N ARG A 924 -2.76 -56.96 -3.77
CA ARG A 924 -2.51 -56.89 -5.22
C ARG A 924 -1.05 -57.26 -5.51
N THR A 925 -0.73 -57.39 -6.78
CA THR A 925 0.67 -57.41 -7.26
C THR A 925 0.85 -56.34 -8.33
N TRP A 926 2.07 -55.80 -8.45
CA TRP A 926 2.40 -54.75 -9.41
C TRP A 926 3.62 -55.10 -10.24
N SER A 927 3.70 -54.53 -11.44
CA SER A 927 4.88 -54.55 -12.31
C SER A 927 4.79 -53.45 -13.35
N ILE A 928 5.91 -53.02 -13.93
CA ILE A 928 5.92 -52.16 -15.11
C ILE A 928 6.05 -53.04 -16.36
N ASN A 929 5.23 -52.78 -17.39
CA ASN A 929 5.19 -53.58 -18.62
C ASN A 929 6.22 -53.11 -19.68
N ASP A 930 6.26 -53.82 -20.83
CA ASP A 930 7.18 -53.49 -21.94
C ASP A 930 6.84 -52.13 -22.62
N GLU A 931 5.65 -51.57 -22.36
CA GLU A 931 5.21 -50.24 -22.82
C GLU A 931 5.51 -49.11 -21.81
N GLY A 932 5.94 -49.43 -20.58
CA GLY A 932 6.26 -48.44 -19.52
C GLY A 932 5.11 -48.15 -18.54
N PHE A 933 3.95 -48.80 -18.68
CA PHE A 933 2.79 -48.58 -17.82
C PHE A 933 2.83 -49.44 -16.55
N ILE A 934 2.24 -48.92 -15.46
CA ILE A 934 2.06 -49.66 -14.21
C ILE A 934 0.90 -50.66 -14.40
N GLU A 935 1.18 -51.96 -14.29
CA GLU A 935 0.17 -53.00 -14.23
C GLU A 935 -0.16 -53.35 -12.77
N ILE A 936 -1.39 -53.10 -12.33
CA ILE A 936 -1.92 -53.64 -11.07
C ILE A 936 -2.70 -54.92 -11.37
N ARG A 937 -2.50 -55.97 -10.57
CA ARG A 937 -3.06 -57.31 -10.78
C ARG A 937 -3.73 -57.84 -9.52
N TYR A 938 -4.89 -58.47 -9.70
CA TYR A 938 -5.55 -59.26 -8.67
C TYR A 938 -4.62 -60.39 -8.17
N SER A 939 -4.71 -60.74 -6.89
CA SER A 939 -3.86 -61.76 -6.25
C SER A 939 -3.94 -63.16 -6.85
N ASP A 940 -5.02 -63.46 -7.61
CA ASP A 940 -5.33 -64.78 -8.14
C ASP A 940 -5.90 -64.79 -9.59
N THR A 941 -6.15 -63.63 -10.20
CA THR A 941 -6.70 -63.48 -11.58
C THR A 941 -6.00 -62.37 -12.40
N GLY A 942 -6.73 -61.70 -13.31
CA GLY A 942 -6.16 -60.86 -14.38
C GLY A 942 -5.61 -59.49 -13.95
N ILE A 943 -5.38 -58.63 -14.94
CA ILE A 943 -5.05 -57.22 -14.71
C ILE A 943 -6.28 -56.53 -14.11
N ASP A 944 -6.07 -55.79 -13.02
CA ASP A 944 -7.07 -54.95 -12.36
C ASP A 944 -7.17 -53.60 -13.08
N GLN A 945 -6.03 -52.93 -13.25
CA GLN A 945 -5.91 -51.67 -13.98
C GLN A 945 -4.50 -51.49 -14.56
N TYR A 946 -4.41 -50.73 -15.66
CA TYR A 946 -3.17 -50.15 -16.17
C TYR A 946 -3.16 -48.66 -15.87
N LEU A 947 -2.02 -48.10 -15.44
CA LEU A 947 -1.83 -46.67 -15.24
C LEU A 947 -0.67 -46.16 -16.09
N ALA A 948 -0.89 -45.06 -16.81
CA ALA A 948 0.13 -44.31 -17.53
C ALA A 948 0.23 -42.91 -16.92
N LEU A 949 1.43 -42.53 -16.47
CA LEU A 949 1.72 -41.18 -15.97
C LEU A 949 1.70 -40.21 -17.16
N LEU A 950 0.97 -39.11 -17.03
CA LEU A 950 0.80 -38.11 -18.09
C LEU A 950 1.69 -36.89 -17.85
N ASP A 951 1.73 -36.40 -16.61
CA ASP A 951 2.44 -35.17 -16.22
C ASP A 951 2.98 -35.27 -14.78
N GLU A 952 4.03 -34.49 -14.50
CA GLU A 952 4.69 -34.31 -13.20
C GLU A 952 4.75 -32.79 -12.86
N PRO A 953 3.63 -32.17 -12.42
CA PRO A 953 3.60 -30.76 -12.06
C PRO A 953 4.38 -30.46 -10.76
N GLU A 954 4.75 -29.20 -10.53
CA GLU A 954 5.64 -28.75 -9.44
C GLU A 954 5.08 -28.93 -8.00
N ASN A 955 3.87 -29.49 -7.84
CA ASN A 955 3.08 -29.52 -6.58
C ASN A 955 2.71 -30.95 -6.09
N ASP A 956 3.54 -31.96 -6.36
CA ASP A 956 3.39 -33.36 -5.87
C ASP A 956 2.10 -34.15 -6.27
N GLU A 957 1.20 -33.56 -7.08
CA GLU A 957 0.05 -34.23 -7.68
C GLU A 957 0.39 -34.89 -9.04
N LEU A 958 0.44 -36.21 -9.08
CA LEU A 958 0.74 -36.98 -10.30
C LEU A 958 -0.54 -37.30 -11.08
N GLN A 959 -0.62 -36.88 -12.35
CA GLN A 959 -1.77 -37.15 -13.20
C GLN A 959 -1.60 -38.46 -13.98
N PHE A 960 -2.56 -39.38 -13.86
CA PHE A 960 -2.57 -40.68 -14.54
C PHE A 960 -3.80 -40.87 -15.43
N ALA A 961 -3.57 -41.42 -16.62
CA ALA A 961 -4.59 -42.11 -17.39
C ALA A 961 -4.72 -43.55 -16.88
N VAL A 962 -5.93 -44.02 -16.62
CA VAL A 962 -6.19 -45.37 -16.12
C VAL A 962 -7.10 -46.13 -17.07
N PHE A 963 -6.81 -47.42 -17.27
CA PHE A 963 -7.72 -48.35 -17.97
C PHE A 963 -8.01 -49.58 -17.10
N ALA A 964 -9.29 -49.79 -16.76
CA ALA A 964 -9.77 -51.00 -16.08
C ALA A 964 -10.32 -52.01 -17.12
N PRO A 965 -9.69 -53.19 -17.28
CA PRO A 965 -10.13 -54.16 -18.29
C PRO A 965 -11.46 -54.86 -17.96
N ASP A 966 -11.78 -55.02 -16.67
CA ASP A 966 -13.01 -55.70 -16.25
C ASP A 966 -14.25 -54.79 -16.39
N ASP A 967 -14.10 -53.47 -16.19
CA ASP A 967 -15.14 -52.46 -16.39
C ASP A 967 -15.19 -51.92 -17.83
N SER A 968 -14.13 -52.17 -18.62
CA SER A 968 -13.95 -51.65 -19.99
C SER A 968 -14.02 -50.12 -20.05
N GLU A 969 -13.32 -49.47 -19.12
CA GLU A 969 -13.39 -48.03 -18.88
C GLU A 969 -12.00 -47.39 -18.93
N ILE A 970 -11.91 -46.22 -19.57
CA ILE A 970 -10.77 -45.31 -19.48
C ILE A 970 -11.22 -44.09 -18.67
N TRP A 971 -10.40 -43.63 -17.73
CA TRP A 971 -10.64 -42.36 -17.03
C TRP A 971 -9.33 -41.66 -16.64
N LEU A 972 -9.40 -40.37 -16.33
CA LEU A 972 -8.31 -39.57 -15.77
C LEU A 972 -8.39 -39.51 -14.23
N THR A 973 -7.24 -39.50 -13.57
CA THR A 973 -7.18 -39.28 -12.12
C THR A 973 -5.87 -38.65 -11.71
N GLN A 974 -5.90 -37.76 -10.73
CA GLN A 974 -4.72 -37.39 -9.95
C GLN A 974 -4.50 -38.40 -8.81
N TYR A 975 -3.25 -38.52 -8.37
CA TYR A 975 -2.84 -39.08 -7.09
C TYR A 975 -1.74 -38.20 -6.49
N THR A 976 -1.84 -37.85 -5.22
CA THR A 976 -0.75 -37.20 -4.48
C THR A 976 0.31 -38.25 -4.17
N SER A 977 1.59 -37.92 -4.42
CA SER A 977 2.72 -38.75 -4.00
C SER A 977 3.03 -38.51 -2.52
N ILE A 978 2.79 -39.49 -1.65
CA ILE A 978 3.04 -39.33 -0.20
C ILE A 978 4.43 -39.89 0.14
N ASP A 979 5.43 -39.02 0.12
CA ASP A 979 6.82 -39.40 0.38
C ASP A 979 7.12 -39.45 1.90
N GLY A 980 6.73 -40.55 2.54
CA GLY A 980 6.98 -40.79 3.96
C GLY A 980 5.94 -40.14 4.88
N TYR A 981 4.76 -40.77 4.93
CA TYR A 981 3.64 -40.52 5.84
C TYR A 981 3.97 -39.75 7.14
N PRO A 982 3.43 -38.54 7.36
CA PRO A 982 3.24 -38.04 8.70
C PRO A 982 2.21 -38.92 9.43
N ASP A 983 2.37 -39.13 10.73
CA ASP A 983 1.32 -39.77 11.54
C ASP A 983 0.09 -38.85 11.54
N ILE A 984 -1.08 -39.35 11.14
CA ILE A 984 -2.35 -38.58 11.19
C ILE A 984 -2.62 -38.06 12.60
N GLU A 985 -2.99 -36.78 12.73
CA GLU A 985 -3.22 -36.15 14.03
C GLU A 985 -4.72 -36.01 14.37
N GLU A 986 -5.04 -35.96 15.66
CA GLU A 986 -6.39 -35.67 16.14
C GLU A 986 -6.62 -34.15 16.15
N CYS A 987 -7.59 -33.67 15.36
CA CYS A 987 -8.04 -32.28 15.44
C CYS A 987 -8.80 -32.01 16.75
N THR A 988 -8.06 -31.82 17.84
CA THR A 988 -8.60 -31.68 19.22
C THR A 988 -9.28 -30.34 19.51
N THR A 989 -9.28 -29.39 18.57
CA THR A 989 -9.93 -28.07 18.68
C THR A 989 -11.40 -28.18 19.08
N GLY A 990 -11.79 -27.56 20.21
CA GLY A 990 -13.18 -27.57 20.67
C GLY A 990 -13.66 -28.88 21.34
N ASN A 991 -12.76 -29.85 21.61
CA ASN A 991 -13.12 -31.04 22.39
C ASN A 991 -13.54 -30.68 23.83
N SER A 992 -14.47 -31.44 24.40
CA SER A 992 -14.94 -31.29 25.78
C SER A 992 -13.82 -31.51 26.81
N ASP A 993 -13.81 -30.69 27.87
CA ASP A 993 -13.12 -31.02 29.12
C ASP A 993 -13.97 -32.01 29.93
N TYR A 994 -13.35 -33.05 30.52
CA TYR A 994 -14.03 -34.06 31.36
C TYR A 994 -13.72 -33.93 32.86
N ASP A 995 -14.68 -34.29 33.71
CA ASP A 995 -14.56 -34.25 35.17
C ASP A 995 -13.99 -35.57 35.78
N GLU A 996 -13.86 -35.66 37.11
CA GLU A 996 -13.29 -36.86 37.77
C GLU A 996 -14.16 -38.13 37.71
N ASN A 997 -15.31 -38.08 37.01
CA ASN A 997 -16.29 -39.15 36.83
C ASN A 997 -16.56 -39.49 35.34
N ASP A 998 -15.79 -38.94 34.38
CA ASP A 998 -16.05 -38.99 32.92
C ASP A 998 -17.34 -38.27 32.46
N ASP A 999 -17.86 -37.31 33.25
CA ASP A 999 -18.93 -36.42 32.79
C ASP A 999 -18.31 -35.17 32.10
N PRO A 1000 -18.79 -34.73 30.92
CA PRO A 1000 -18.28 -33.52 30.26
C PRO A 1000 -18.65 -32.25 31.03
N ILE A 1001 -17.67 -31.37 31.24
CA ILE A 1001 -17.77 -30.11 32.00
C ILE A 1001 -18.46 -29.02 31.18
N THR A 1002 -18.28 -29.06 29.86
CA THR A 1002 -18.84 -28.15 28.85
C THR A 1002 -19.55 -28.96 27.78
N THR A 1003 -20.58 -28.39 27.15
CA THR A 1003 -21.36 -29.05 26.10
C THR A 1003 -21.43 -28.16 24.87
N SER A 1004 -21.12 -28.71 23.69
CA SER A 1004 -21.06 -27.97 22.42
C SER A 1004 -22.35 -28.11 21.62
N THR A 1005 -22.85 -27.02 21.04
CA THR A 1005 -24.01 -27.03 20.13
C THR A 1005 -23.67 -27.66 18.77
N TYR A 1006 -24.69 -27.95 17.96
CA TYR A 1006 -24.46 -28.48 16.60
C TYR A 1006 -23.77 -27.44 15.70
N ALA A 1007 -24.10 -26.15 15.84
CA ALA A 1007 -23.44 -25.07 15.10
C ALA A 1007 -21.95 -24.93 15.47
N GLU A 1008 -21.61 -25.02 16.76
CA GLU A 1008 -20.20 -25.03 17.21
C GLU A 1008 -19.46 -26.28 16.70
N TYR A 1009 -20.11 -27.45 16.67
CA TYR A 1009 -19.54 -28.67 16.07
C TYR A 1009 -19.26 -28.50 14.57
N THR A 1010 -20.20 -27.95 13.79
CA THR A 1010 -19.98 -27.69 12.35
C THR A 1010 -18.83 -26.71 12.15
N GLN A 1011 -18.80 -25.59 12.90
CA GLN A 1011 -17.67 -24.64 12.83
C GLN A 1011 -16.33 -25.32 13.14
N TYR A 1012 -16.24 -26.13 14.20
CA TYR A 1012 -15.01 -26.84 14.52
C TYR A 1012 -14.63 -27.91 13.50
N VAL A 1013 -15.59 -28.49 12.78
CA VAL A 1013 -15.30 -29.36 11.63
C VAL A 1013 -14.71 -28.55 10.49
N ASP A 1014 -15.32 -27.42 10.14
CA ASP A 1014 -14.88 -26.57 9.03
C ASP A 1014 -13.48 -25.96 9.32
N ASP A 1015 -13.21 -25.57 10.58
CA ASP A 1015 -11.88 -25.17 11.07
C ASP A 1015 -10.84 -26.30 10.86
N CYS A 1016 -11.19 -27.55 11.19
CA CYS A 1016 -10.31 -28.70 10.99
C CYS A 1016 -10.07 -28.97 9.49
N LEU A 1017 -11.12 -28.99 8.68
CA LEU A 1017 -11.05 -29.25 7.23
C LEU A 1017 -10.23 -28.16 6.50
N THR A 1018 -10.37 -26.90 6.92
CA THR A 1018 -9.54 -25.78 6.42
C THR A 1018 -8.06 -25.98 6.76
N THR A 1019 -7.78 -26.58 7.93
CA THR A 1019 -6.41 -26.83 8.39
C THR A 1019 -5.77 -28.03 7.69
N THR A 1020 -6.53 -29.09 7.39
CA THR A 1020 -6.02 -30.34 6.81
C THR A 1020 -6.11 -30.39 5.28
N GLY A 1021 -7.02 -29.62 4.68
CA GLY A 1021 -7.36 -29.74 3.25
C GLY A 1021 -8.05 -31.06 2.88
N SER A 1022 -8.50 -31.85 3.86
CA SER A 1022 -9.02 -33.21 3.63
C SER A 1022 -10.41 -33.18 2.97
N GLY A 1023 -10.48 -33.61 1.70
CA GLY A 1023 -11.77 -33.87 1.03
C GLY A 1023 -12.46 -35.19 1.43
N ALA A 1024 -11.92 -35.97 2.38
CA ALA A 1024 -12.46 -37.27 2.75
C ALA A 1024 -13.74 -37.11 3.59
N ALA A 1025 -14.81 -37.81 3.21
CA ALA A 1025 -16.13 -37.64 3.82
C ALA A 1025 -16.91 -38.96 3.89
N PHE A 1026 -17.88 -39.06 4.81
CA PHE A 1026 -18.81 -40.19 4.78
C PHE A 1026 -19.82 -40.01 3.65
N SER A 1027 -19.94 -41.03 2.82
CA SER A 1027 -20.99 -41.13 1.80
C SER A 1027 -21.59 -42.54 1.76
N SER A 1028 -22.74 -42.67 1.11
CA SER A 1028 -23.39 -43.94 0.78
C SER A 1028 -22.43 -44.89 0.05
N ASP A 1029 -21.55 -44.36 -0.80
CA ASP A 1029 -20.52 -45.11 -1.52
C ASP A 1029 -19.35 -45.54 -0.61
N PHE A 1030 -18.89 -44.65 0.27
CA PHE A 1030 -17.89 -44.98 1.30
C PHE A 1030 -18.42 -46.13 2.18
N MET A 1031 -19.70 -46.10 2.55
CA MET A 1031 -20.33 -47.10 3.43
C MET A 1031 -20.89 -48.34 2.71
N GLU A 1032 -20.73 -48.47 1.38
CA GLU A 1032 -21.30 -49.57 0.56
C GLU A 1032 -20.85 -50.97 1.03
N GLN A 1033 -19.61 -51.08 1.52
CA GLN A 1033 -18.95 -52.35 1.83
C GLN A 1033 -19.41 -52.96 3.17
N LEU A 1034 -20.58 -53.59 3.20
CA LEU A 1034 -21.13 -54.20 4.42
C LEU A 1034 -21.05 -55.74 4.45
N PRO A 1035 -20.75 -56.37 5.60
CA PRO A 1035 -20.46 -55.74 6.88
C PRO A 1035 -19.00 -55.25 6.95
N ARG A 1036 -18.78 -54.10 7.58
CA ARG A 1036 -17.45 -53.54 7.93
C ARG A 1036 -17.42 -53.14 9.39
N SER A 1037 -16.22 -52.98 9.94
CA SER A 1037 -15.99 -52.44 11.27
C SER A 1037 -15.13 -51.19 11.20
N MET A 1038 -15.48 -50.20 12.04
CA MET A 1038 -14.70 -48.99 12.27
C MET A 1038 -14.15 -49.09 13.69
N ASN A 1039 -12.83 -49.13 13.82
CA ASN A 1039 -12.14 -49.53 15.04
C ASN A 1039 -11.16 -48.44 15.49
N THR A 1040 -11.15 -48.12 16.79
CA THR A 1040 -10.10 -47.32 17.43
C THR A 1040 -9.55 -48.05 18.66
N THR A 1041 -8.43 -47.58 19.22
CA THR A 1041 -7.80 -48.17 20.41
C THR A 1041 -7.52 -47.09 21.43
N TYR A 1042 -8.29 -47.07 22.52
CA TYR A 1042 -8.19 -46.09 23.60
C TYR A 1042 -7.79 -46.78 24.93
N ASP A 1043 -6.80 -46.24 25.64
CA ASP A 1043 -6.08 -46.84 26.80
C ASP A 1043 -5.77 -48.36 26.70
N GLY A 1044 -5.64 -48.88 25.48
CA GLY A 1044 -5.34 -50.29 25.21
C GLY A 1044 -6.55 -51.24 25.22
N GLU A 1045 -7.78 -50.73 25.32
CA GLU A 1045 -8.99 -51.44 24.90
C GLU A 1045 -9.35 -51.06 23.45
N VAL A 1046 -10.09 -51.94 22.75
CA VAL A 1046 -10.50 -51.70 21.36
C VAL A 1046 -11.98 -51.41 21.34
N GLU A 1047 -12.31 -50.24 20.79
CA GLU A 1047 -13.67 -49.81 20.51
C GLU A 1047 -14.00 -50.10 19.05
N SER A 1048 -15.22 -50.57 18.78
CA SER A 1048 -15.63 -50.99 17.45
C SER A 1048 -17.09 -50.65 17.17
N TYR A 1049 -17.32 -49.83 16.13
CA TYR A 1049 -18.61 -49.70 15.47
C TYR A 1049 -18.67 -50.72 14.32
N THR A 1050 -19.36 -51.84 14.54
CA THR A 1050 -19.56 -52.87 13.52
C THR A 1050 -20.89 -52.64 12.79
N PHE A 1051 -20.83 -52.37 11.48
CA PHE A 1051 -22.00 -52.11 10.63
C PHE A 1051 -22.48 -53.42 10.00
N ASN A 1052 -23.78 -53.72 10.13
CA ASN A 1052 -24.34 -54.99 9.66
C ASN A 1052 -24.64 -54.96 8.15
N ALA A 1053 -24.62 -56.15 7.53
CA ALA A 1053 -24.97 -56.37 6.12
C ALA A 1053 -26.47 -56.12 5.78
N ASP A 1054 -27.23 -55.47 6.65
CA ASP A 1054 -28.63 -55.06 6.40
C ASP A 1054 -28.77 -53.59 5.98
N GLY A 1055 -27.68 -52.81 5.98
CA GLY A 1055 -27.66 -51.42 5.50
C GLY A 1055 -28.38 -50.43 6.40
N ALA A 1056 -28.68 -50.79 7.65
CA ALA A 1056 -29.43 -49.90 8.56
C ALA A 1056 -29.13 -50.12 10.05
N THR A 1057 -28.50 -51.23 10.44
CA THR A 1057 -28.17 -51.51 11.84
C THR A 1057 -26.67 -51.78 12.03
N GLY A 1058 -26.24 -51.68 13.29
CA GLY A 1058 -24.89 -52.02 13.69
C GLY A 1058 -24.81 -52.37 15.19
N THR A 1059 -23.58 -52.56 15.65
CA THR A 1059 -23.27 -52.89 17.05
C THR A 1059 -22.01 -52.13 17.46
N TYR A 1060 -22.14 -51.22 18.41
CA TYR A 1060 -21.00 -50.63 19.10
C TYR A 1060 -20.55 -51.61 20.19
N SER A 1061 -19.24 -51.79 20.34
CA SER A 1061 -18.64 -52.67 21.34
C SER A 1061 -17.41 -52.02 21.95
N GLU A 1062 -17.34 -52.05 23.27
CA GLU A 1062 -16.28 -51.47 24.10
C GLU A 1062 -15.96 -52.50 25.20
N GLY A 1063 -14.74 -53.03 25.19
CA GLY A 1063 -14.28 -54.04 26.15
C GLY A 1063 -15.15 -55.30 26.20
N ALA A 1064 -16.09 -55.35 27.16
CA ALA A 1064 -17.04 -56.46 27.35
C ALA A 1064 -18.52 -56.05 27.21
N GLU A 1065 -18.79 -54.76 26.95
CA GLU A 1065 -20.12 -54.22 26.73
C GLU A 1065 -20.41 -54.08 25.23
N SER A 1066 -21.70 -54.07 24.87
CA SER A 1066 -22.11 -54.12 23.46
C SER A 1066 -23.56 -53.65 23.30
N PHE A 1067 -23.75 -52.67 22.41
CA PHE A 1067 -25.01 -51.96 22.22
C PHE A 1067 -25.39 -51.94 20.74
N ASN A 1068 -26.66 -52.20 20.43
CA ASN A 1068 -27.17 -52.12 19.07
C ASN A 1068 -27.48 -50.67 18.70
N PHE A 1069 -27.13 -50.28 17.48
CA PHE A 1069 -27.47 -48.97 16.92
C PHE A 1069 -28.18 -49.11 15.57
N SER A 1070 -28.88 -48.04 15.17
CA SER A 1070 -29.24 -47.78 13.77
C SER A 1070 -28.40 -46.63 13.24
N TRP A 1071 -28.17 -46.57 11.92
CA TRP A 1071 -27.33 -45.54 11.32
C TRP A 1071 -27.87 -45.09 9.96
N SER A 1072 -27.43 -43.91 9.53
CA SER A 1072 -27.65 -43.32 8.21
C SER A 1072 -26.46 -42.42 7.87
N VAL A 1073 -26.28 -42.11 6.59
CA VAL A 1073 -25.32 -41.10 6.12
C VAL A 1073 -26.12 -39.96 5.50
N ASP A 1074 -25.65 -38.74 5.74
CA ASP A 1074 -26.07 -37.54 5.01
C ASP A 1074 -25.00 -37.25 3.95
N ASP A 1075 -25.35 -37.54 2.68
CA ASP A 1075 -24.43 -37.43 1.54
C ASP A 1075 -24.15 -35.97 1.14
N GLU A 1076 -24.99 -35.01 1.56
CA GLU A 1076 -24.82 -33.57 1.31
C GLU A 1076 -23.89 -32.93 2.34
N LEU A 1077 -23.96 -33.41 3.59
CA LEU A 1077 -23.13 -32.94 4.71
C LEU A 1077 -21.87 -33.78 4.98
N GLY A 1078 -21.67 -34.89 4.26
CA GLY A 1078 -20.53 -35.79 4.45
C GLY A 1078 -20.53 -36.53 5.80
N GLU A 1079 -21.70 -36.69 6.43
CA GLU A 1079 -21.86 -36.97 7.86
C GLU A 1079 -22.49 -38.34 8.13
N LEU A 1080 -21.85 -39.13 9.01
CA LEU A 1080 -22.39 -40.38 9.53
C LEU A 1080 -23.17 -40.11 10.82
N ILE A 1081 -24.45 -40.50 10.83
CA ILE A 1081 -25.35 -40.34 11.98
C ILE A 1081 -25.61 -41.72 12.59
N ILE A 1082 -25.26 -41.90 13.86
CA ILE A 1082 -25.47 -43.15 14.61
C ILE A 1082 -26.47 -42.90 15.75
N THR A 1083 -27.49 -43.74 15.86
CA THR A 1083 -28.50 -43.69 16.94
C THR A 1083 -28.39 -44.92 17.84
N LEU A 1084 -27.87 -44.75 19.05
CA LEU A 1084 -27.72 -45.81 20.05
C LEU A 1084 -28.85 -45.78 21.08
N ASN A 1085 -29.19 -46.94 21.64
CA ASN A 1085 -30.20 -47.07 22.71
C ASN A 1085 -29.60 -47.78 23.92
N VAL A 1086 -29.09 -47.00 24.88
CA VAL A 1086 -28.37 -47.49 26.07
C VAL A 1086 -29.25 -47.30 27.30
N ASN A 1087 -29.49 -48.39 28.06
CA ASN A 1087 -30.26 -48.39 29.31
C ASN A 1087 -31.68 -47.77 29.29
N GLY A 1088 -32.22 -47.42 28.12
CA GLY A 1088 -33.52 -46.78 27.93
C GLY A 1088 -33.47 -45.30 27.55
N GLN A 1089 -32.26 -44.73 27.42
CA GLN A 1089 -31.99 -43.43 26.81
C GLN A 1089 -31.54 -43.62 25.35
N THR A 1090 -31.80 -42.62 24.52
CA THR A 1090 -31.35 -42.58 23.12
C THR A 1090 -30.22 -41.57 22.99
N TYR A 1091 -29.14 -41.97 22.32
CA TYR A 1091 -27.98 -41.14 21.99
C TYR A 1091 -27.87 -41.01 20.47
N ILE A 1092 -27.47 -39.84 19.99
CA ILE A 1092 -27.28 -39.53 18.58
C ILE A 1092 -25.85 -38.98 18.40
N ASP A 1093 -24.99 -39.78 17.80
CA ASP A 1093 -23.63 -39.40 17.43
C ASP A 1093 -23.67 -38.88 15.99
N ASN A 1094 -23.06 -37.72 15.76
CA ASN A 1094 -22.94 -37.05 14.47
C ASN A 1094 -21.43 -37.03 14.19
N ILE A 1095 -20.99 -37.67 13.11
CA ILE A 1095 -19.59 -38.01 12.88
C ILE A 1095 -19.16 -37.54 11.49
N ARG A 1096 -18.13 -36.71 11.41
CA ARG A 1096 -17.47 -36.32 10.15
C ARG A 1096 -15.99 -36.70 10.17
N ILE A 1097 -15.47 -37.06 9.01
CA ILE A 1097 -14.02 -37.20 8.79
C ILE A 1097 -13.47 -35.78 8.66
N VAL A 1098 -12.38 -35.48 9.36
CA VAL A 1098 -11.70 -34.18 9.32
C VAL A 1098 -10.25 -34.28 8.82
N ASP A 1099 -9.70 -35.50 8.80
CA ASP A 1099 -8.44 -35.81 8.13
C ASP A 1099 -8.45 -37.28 7.68
N SER A 1100 -7.77 -37.60 6.58
CA SER A 1100 -7.48 -38.98 6.21
C SER A 1100 -6.28 -39.09 5.29
N ASP A 1101 -5.54 -40.17 5.53
CA ASP A 1101 -4.36 -40.61 4.82
C ASP A 1101 -4.65 -41.85 3.91
N GLY A 1102 -5.91 -42.29 3.87
CA GLY A 1102 -6.40 -43.46 3.13
C GLY A 1102 -6.38 -44.81 3.88
N VAL A 1103 -5.74 -44.89 5.05
CA VAL A 1103 -5.69 -46.08 5.92
C VAL A 1103 -6.38 -45.78 7.26
N GLN A 1104 -6.04 -44.64 7.85
CA GLN A 1104 -6.54 -44.08 9.08
C GLN A 1104 -7.36 -42.81 8.78
N PHE A 1105 -8.24 -42.49 9.73
CA PHE A 1105 -9.26 -41.46 9.56
C PHE A 1105 -9.40 -40.71 10.89
N SER A 1106 -9.06 -39.43 10.91
CA SER A 1106 -9.30 -38.54 12.05
C SER A 1106 -10.76 -38.10 11.98
N MET A 1107 -11.54 -38.41 13.01
CA MET A 1107 -12.98 -38.17 13.02
C MET A 1107 -13.39 -37.25 14.16
N LYS A 1108 -14.24 -36.27 13.84
CA LYS A 1108 -14.90 -35.39 14.80
C LYS A 1108 -16.27 -35.96 15.15
N VAL A 1109 -16.59 -36.06 16.45
CA VAL A 1109 -17.82 -36.70 16.94
C VAL A 1109 -18.55 -35.78 17.90
N LEU A 1110 -19.82 -35.46 17.59
CA LEU A 1110 -20.75 -34.83 18.53
C LEU A 1110 -21.84 -35.83 18.96
N SER A 1111 -21.86 -36.22 20.25
CA SER A 1111 -22.91 -37.08 20.81
C SER A 1111 -23.93 -36.30 21.64
N ARG A 1112 -25.22 -36.54 21.38
CA ARG A 1112 -26.36 -35.86 22.03
C ARG A 1112 -27.36 -36.86 22.62
N SER A 1113 -27.85 -36.60 23.83
CA SER A 1113 -28.85 -37.45 24.51
C SER A 1113 -30.26 -36.87 24.46
N THR A 1114 -31.26 -37.70 24.15
CA THR A 1114 -32.67 -37.25 24.06
C THR A 1114 -33.35 -36.93 25.40
N GLU A 1115 -32.64 -36.97 26.54
CA GLU A 1115 -33.16 -36.41 27.81
C GLU A 1115 -32.73 -34.95 28.05
N LEU A 1116 -31.83 -34.39 27.22
CA LEU A 1116 -31.58 -32.94 27.10
C LEU A 1116 -32.60 -32.29 26.16
N ASP A 1117 -33.85 -32.74 26.24
CA ASP A 1117 -34.92 -32.59 25.24
C ASP A 1117 -35.36 -31.12 25.05
N GLY A 1118 -34.72 -30.46 24.08
CA GLY A 1118 -35.18 -29.25 23.42
C GLY A 1118 -34.86 -29.35 21.94
N THR A 1119 -35.88 -29.36 21.09
CA THR A 1119 -35.74 -29.33 19.62
C THR A 1119 -35.35 -27.94 19.10
N ASP A 1120 -34.45 -27.27 19.83
CA ASP A 1120 -33.78 -26.03 19.48
C ASP A 1120 -32.28 -26.36 19.38
N GLU A 1121 -31.56 -25.68 18.49
CA GLU A 1121 -30.13 -25.86 18.20
C GLU A 1121 -29.19 -25.53 19.39
N THR A 1122 -29.76 -25.21 20.55
CA THR A 1122 -29.09 -24.74 21.77
C THR A 1122 -28.89 -25.84 22.82
N SER A 1123 -29.29 -27.08 22.55
CA SER A 1123 -29.05 -28.24 23.42
C SER A 1123 -27.68 -28.87 23.12
N GLY A 1124 -26.67 -28.47 23.90
CA GLY A 1124 -25.29 -28.94 23.73
C GLY A 1124 -25.11 -30.45 23.97
N GLY A 1125 -24.21 -31.06 23.20
CA GLY A 1125 -23.74 -32.44 23.34
C GLY A 1125 -22.28 -32.53 23.81
N ASP A 1126 -21.77 -33.75 23.87
CA ASP A 1126 -20.36 -34.03 24.11
C ASP A 1126 -19.60 -34.07 22.77
N LEU A 1127 -18.44 -33.41 22.69
CA LEU A 1127 -17.65 -33.26 21.47
C LEU A 1127 -16.23 -33.81 21.67
N TRP A 1128 -15.83 -34.78 20.87
CA TRP A 1128 -14.48 -35.35 20.90
C TRP A 1128 -13.93 -35.66 19.51
N THR A 1129 -12.71 -36.17 19.47
CA THR A 1129 -12.01 -36.62 18.26
C THR A 1129 -11.39 -37.99 18.50
N GLY A 1130 -11.21 -38.77 17.45
CA GLY A 1130 -10.45 -40.01 17.53
C GLY A 1130 -9.94 -40.46 16.17
N ILE A 1131 -8.83 -41.18 16.15
CA ILE A 1131 -8.30 -41.83 14.94
C ILE A 1131 -8.89 -43.24 14.83
N TYR A 1132 -9.54 -43.52 13.69
CA TYR A 1132 -10.18 -44.80 13.39
C TYR A 1132 -9.54 -45.50 12.18
N THR A 1133 -9.68 -46.82 12.14
CA THR A 1133 -9.29 -47.70 11.02
C THR A 1133 -10.47 -48.58 10.62
N PHE A 1134 -10.49 -49.03 9.36
CA PHE A 1134 -11.57 -49.87 8.84
C PHE A 1134 -11.11 -51.28 8.47
N GLU A 1135 -11.89 -52.29 8.87
CA GLU A 1135 -11.70 -53.73 8.56
C GLU A 1135 -12.98 -54.39 8.02
#